data_AF-A0A7S0ZEI8-F1
#
_entry.id   AF-A0A7S0ZEI8-F1
#
_cell.length_a   1.000
_cell.length_b   1.000
_cell.length_c   1.000
_cell.angle_alpha   90.00
_cell.angle_beta   90.00
_cell.angle_gamma   90.00
#
_symmetry.space_group_name_H-M   'P 1'
#
loop_
_entity.id
_entity.type
_entity.pdbx_description
1 polymer ?
#
loop_
_entity_poly.entity_id
_entity_poly.type
_entity_poly.pdbx_seq_one_letter_code
_entity_poly.pdbx_strand_id
1 'polypeptide(L)'
;FVDKWQAVLQSSSSRLKTECGLRTVNVLVTQAPKAPRTFSFNYCEDYAEDPIRRDMRTSFPYLLELSRLRVNYDLERLPTFASNAQLWLASEKRDTEVPLSRPRTQSLFLRAISHSDLTVPGVPEKIMLILMDSIDSGLVNPKVSPSASSNIFLHVLPELTASAADVVNLLRSTIEDLVVKYAERLIRLRVENIELRTRLQLTDASGNTSTKPVRFWTSPASTESSFWQTDVYVESINPVTGVTEDFIPFESVEGTTLSQLSVPYSKSGPQQMKRTAARRVGSTYAYDLLSLFQVSAITAWKESSDPSSMPMKARLVSSKEMVLNEENELDLVDRPAGLNNIGMVGWLVTLRTPEYPSGRELVLIANDVTFQAGSFGVKEDEFFFKASEFARARGIPRIYVACNSGARIGLIESLKGLIHAAFKDENNPSLGFEYLYLTEQDFSSLPEGTVNARRVETNLADGSVEVRYALDDIIGQTHGIGVENLRGSGLIAGETSLAYDEIFTLSFATGRTVGIGAYLVRLGQRVIQQQDGPIILTGYQALNKLLGREVYTSLNQLGGPEIMLPNGVSHELVRNDQEGVNSIVKWLSFVPKDIHSVSPATTSLDPVDRDIEFTPPKGAYDVREMLAGRVESDGKITSGFFDAGSFKEYLADWGKSVVVGRARLGGIPMGVIAVETRTGDRRIPADPGNAESREIIEPQAGQVWFPDSAYKTAQAIQDFGRGEKLPIMIFANWRGFSGGTRDMFGEILKFGAMIVDALRTYKQPVFVYLPPNGELRGGAWVVVDPTINERMMEMYADKQSRGGILEPPGICEVKFRKNDQIKMMHRLDAELIALDKELAGDVSEEQLQKLRAAVTKRENTLLPIYLQIAHEFADLHDRSGRMLAKGVVRDVLDWKRAREYFYWRVKRRLCEFELRKQMSNADESLSWEGMSQYLHDLVGDEVWNNDKMFLSWSKDNASTFESKLKQIRLESIKNTISSLTADLSEEEKQKIRAQLG
;
A
#
# COMPACT_ATOMS: atom_id res chain seq x y z
N PHE A 1 53.20 -19.69 -4.62
CA PHE A 1 53.98 -18.74 -3.77
C PHE A 1 53.73 -19.05 -2.31
N VAL A 2 52.46 -19.03 -1.86
CA VAL A 2 52.04 -19.41 -0.50
C VAL A 2 52.57 -20.79 -0.13
N ASP A 3 52.32 -21.82 -0.96
CA ASP A 3 52.78 -23.20 -0.67
C ASP A 3 54.30 -23.33 -0.49
N LYS A 4 55.08 -22.54 -1.22
CA LYS A 4 56.55 -22.52 -1.11
C LYS A 4 56.99 -21.92 0.23
N TRP A 5 56.39 -20.81 0.64
CA TRP A 5 56.70 -20.19 1.94
C TRP A 5 56.21 -21.03 3.11
N GLN A 6 55.01 -21.61 2.99
CA GLN A 6 54.47 -22.53 3.98
C GLN A 6 55.39 -23.73 4.17
N ALA A 7 55.86 -24.37 3.09
CA ALA A 7 56.79 -25.48 3.17
C ALA A 7 58.12 -25.10 3.88
N VAL A 8 58.65 -23.90 3.62
CA VAL A 8 59.89 -23.39 4.24
C VAL A 8 59.72 -23.10 5.73
N LEU A 9 58.59 -22.51 6.12
CA LEU A 9 58.30 -22.21 7.52
C LEU A 9 57.99 -23.50 8.30
N GLN A 10 57.29 -24.45 7.69
CA GLN A 10 56.99 -25.77 8.27
C GLN A 10 58.24 -26.64 8.43
N SER A 11 59.15 -26.64 7.45
CA SER A 11 60.42 -27.38 7.56
C SER A 11 61.32 -26.86 8.70
N SER A 12 61.12 -25.61 9.12
CA SER A 12 61.86 -24.96 10.20
C SER A 12 61.00 -24.76 11.46
N SER A 13 59.82 -25.38 11.52
CA SER A 13 58.80 -25.11 12.56
C SER A 13 59.33 -25.38 13.96
N SER A 14 60.03 -26.50 14.19
CA SER A 14 60.63 -26.82 15.49
C SER A 14 61.52 -25.69 16.01
N ARG A 15 62.50 -25.24 15.22
CA ARG A 15 63.40 -24.13 15.54
C ARG A 15 62.65 -22.83 15.79
N LEU A 16 61.71 -22.45 14.93
CA LEU A 16 60.92 -21.21 15.07
C LEU A 16 60.09 -21.20 16.36
N LYS A 17 59.56 -22.37 16.77
CA LYS A 17 58.74 -22.55 17.96
C LYS A 17 59.56 -22.58 19.25
N THR A 18 60.60 -23.40 19.34
CA THR A 18 61.32 -23.66 20.60
C THR A 18 62.52 -22.76 20.83
N GLU A 19 63.26 -22.38 19.79
CA GLU A 19 64.49 -21.58 19.95
C GLU A 19 64.23 -20.08 19.85
N CYS A 20 63.30 -19.65 18.98
CA CYS A 20 63.05 -18.22 18.72
C CYS A 20 61.75 -17.68 19.33
N GLY A 21 60.82 -18.54 19.74
CA GLY A 21 59.53 -18.13 20.33
C GLY A 21 58.65 -17.26 19.42
N LEU A 22 58.76 -17.39 18.10
CA LEU A 22 58.08 -16.52 17.14
C LEU A 22 56.59 -16.88 16.98
N ARG A 23 55.69 -15.95 17.34
CA ARG A 23 54.23 -16.18 17.27
C ARG A 23 53.61 -16.03 15.88
N THR A 24 54.12 -15.11 15.07
CA THR A 24 53.58 -14.80 13.73
C THR A 24 54.71 -14.35 12.81
N VAL A 25 54.72 -14.86 11.58
CA VAL A 25 55.61 -14.42 10.49
C VAL A 25 54.77 -13.75 9.42
N ASN A 26 55.14 -12.54 9.00
CA ASN A 26 54.44 -11.80 7.95
C ASN A 26 55.37 -11.60 6.76
N VAL A 27 54.93 -12.01 5.57
CA VAL A 27 55.68 -11.87 4.32
C VAL A 27 55.02 -10.77 3.49
N LEU A 28 55.78 -9.71 3.22
CA LEU A 28 55.35 -8.59 2.38
C LEU A 28 55.92 -8.77 0.96
N VAL A 29 55.06 -8.79 -0.05
CA VAL A 29 55.43 -8.90 -1.45
C VAL A 29 55.08 -7.60 -2.16
N THR A 30 56.09 -6.83 -2.53
CA THR A 30 55.91 -5.59 -3.30
C THR A 30 55.60 -5.91 -4.75
N GLN A 31 54.62 -5.20 -5.34
CA GLN A 31 54.18 -5.43 -6.72
C GLN A 31 53.79 -4.10 -7.39
N ALA A 32 54.78 -3.24 -7.70
CA ALA A 32 54.51 -1.96 -8.36
C ALA A 32 53.79 -2.17 -9.72
N PRO A 33 52.72 -1.41 -10.05
CA PRO A 33 52.19 -0.22 -9.36
C PRO A 33 51.13 -0.50 -8.28
N LYS A 34 50.84 -1.77 -7.96
CA LYS A 34 49.82 -2.17 -6.97
C LYS A 34 50.37 -2.12 -5.53
N ALA A 35 49.45 -2.00 -4.57
CA ALA A 35 49.79 -2.10 -3.14
C ALA A 35 50.46 -3.45 -2.82
N PRO A 36 51.40 -3.48 -1.85
CA PRO A 36 52.11 -4.70 -1.50
C PRO A 36 51.15 -5.73 -0.89
N ARG A 37 51.33 -6.99 -1.26
CA ARG A 37 50.57 -8.11 -0.72
C ARG A 37 51.17 -8.57 0.59
N THR A 38 50.33 -8.86 1.57
CA THR A 38 50.79 -9.32 2.89
C THR A 38 50.26 -10.73 3.15
N PHE A 39 51.12 -11.65 3.55
CA PHE A 39 50.75 -13.01 3.92
C PHE A 39 51.16 -13.27 5.37
N SER A 40 50.25 -13.79 6.19
CA SER A 40 50.50 -14.03 7.61
C SER A 40 50.51 -15.53 7.90
N PHE A 41 51.54 -16.00 8.59
CA PHE A 41 51.72 -17.39 9.01
C PHE A 41 51.77 -17.46 10.53
N ASN A 42 50.88 -18.24 11.14
CA ASN A 42 50.67 -18.22 12.60
C ASN A 42 51.22 -19.47 13.28
N TYR A 43 51.79 -19.31 14.48
CA TYR A 43 52.28 -20.41 15.31
C TYR A 43 51.20 -21.47 15.61
N CYS A 44 49.97 -21.04 15.92
CA CYS A 44 48.87 -21.93 16.33
C CYS A 44 48.41 -22.89 15.24
N GLU A 45 48.66 -22.57 13.97
CA GLU A 45 48.28 -23.37 12.80
C GLU A 45 49.53 -23.99 12.14
N ASP A 46 50.58 -24.24 12.93
CA ASP A 46 51.86 -24.78 12.47
C ASP A 46 52.49 -24.00 11.30
N TYR A 47 52.43 -22.67 11.39
CA TYR A 47 52.85 -21.74 10.32
C TYR A 47 52.21 -22.02 8.96
N ALA A 48 50.98 -22.55 8.93
CA ALA A 48 50.11 -22.46 7.77
C ALA A 48 49.72 -20.99 7.51
N GLU A 49 49.47 -20.65 6.24
CA GLU A 49 48.99 -19.31 5.90
C GLU A 49 47.55 -19.13 6.37
N ASP A 50 47.25 -17.97 6.96
CA ASP A 50 45.89 -17.57 7.37
C ASP A 50 45.27 -16.70 6.26
N PRO A 51 44.37 -17.25 5.42
CA PRO A 51 43.82 -16.51 4.27
C PRO A 51 42.95 -15.32 4.70
N ILE A 52 42.45 -15.31 5.94
CA ILE A 52 41.59 -14.26 6.49
C ILE A 52 42.40 -12.96 6.68
N ARG A 53 43.70 -13.08 7.01
CA ARG A 53 44.61 -11.95 7.25
C ARG A 53 45.34 -11.46 5.99
N ARG A 54 45.11 -12.13 4.85
CA ARG A 54 45.81 -11.85 3.60
C ARG A 54 45.57 -10.40 3.17
N ASP A 55 46.60 -9.75 2.62
CA ASP A 55 46.56 -8.38 2.11
C ASP A 55 46.06 -7.35 3.16
N MET A 56 46.25 -7.64 4.45
CA MET A 56 45.97 -6.74 5.58
C MET A 56 47.25 -6.37 6.32
N ARG A 57 47.26 -5.19 6.96
CA ARG A 57 48.36 -4.82 7.87
C ARG A 57 48.32 -5.70 9.11
N THR A 58 49.48 -5.95 9.70
CA THR A 58 49.65 -6.85 10.86
C THR A 58 48.80 -6.47 12.08
N SER A 59 48.50 -5.19 12.27
CA SER A 59 47.64 -4.68 13.34
C SER A 59 46.13 -4.79 13.07
N PHE A 60 45.72 -4.89 11.81
CA PHE A 60 44.29 -4.84 11.43
C PHE A 60 43.45 -5.98 12.01
N PRO A 61 43.89 -7.26 12.03
CA PRO A 61 43.09 -8.34 12.60
C PRO A 61 42.66 -8.10 14.06
N TYR A 62 43.51 -7.41 14.84
CA TYR A 62 43.23 -7.03 16.22
C TYR A 62 42.31 -5.82 16.29
N LEU A 63 42.58 -4.77 15.51
CA LEU A 63 41.74 -3.56 15.45
C LEU A 63 40.32 -3.83 14.92
N LEU A 64 40.16 -4.87 14.11
CA LEU A 64 38.87 -5.31 13.56
C LEU A 64 38.21 -6.42 14.40
N GLU A 65 38.82 -6.84 15.51
CA GLU A 65 38.26 -7.83 16.45
C GLU A 65 37.83 -9.16 15.82
N LEU A 66 38.61 -9.67 14.85
CA LEU A 66 38.26 -10.89 14.11
C LEU A 66 38.16 -12.14 14.99
N SER A 67 38.83 -12.15 16.14
CA SER A 67 38.74 -13.21 17.14
C SER A 67 37.30 -13.42 17.64
N ARG A 68 36.49 -12.35 17.76
CA ARG A 68 35.11 -12.43 18.24
C ARG A 68 34.19 -13.18 17.28
N LEU A 69 34.52 -13.20 15.98
CA LEU A 69 33.74 -13.86 14.94
C LEU A 69 34.14 -15.35 14.75
N ARG A 70 35.44 -15.66 14.86
CA ARG A 70 35.99 -17.01 14.58
C ARG A 70 35.45 -18.12 15.49
N VAL A 71 34.87 -17.80 16.64
CA VAL A 71 34.33 -18.81 17.55
C VAL A 71 33.11 -19.49 16.94
N ASN A 72 32.12 -18.69 16.50
CA ASN A 72 30.83 -19.20 16.02
C ASN A 72 30.68 -19.23 14.49
N TYR A 73 31.59 -18.60 13.75
CA TYR A 73 31.49 -18.48 12.29
C TYR A 73 32.74 -18.97 11.56
N ASP A 74 32.53 -19.56 10.37
CA ASP A 74 33.57 -19.77 9.37
C ASP A 74 33.58 -18.59 8.41
N LEU A 75 34.73 -17.94 8.29
CA LEU A 75 34.87 -16.67 7.58
C LEU A 75 35.54 -16.88 6.23
N GLU A 76 34.89 -16.41 5.16
CA GLU A 76 35.47 -16.27 3.84
C GLU A 76 35.59 -14.79 3.48
N ARG A 77 36.79 -14.32 3.14
CA ARG A 77 37.01 -12.92 2.80
C ARG A 77 36.50 -12.61 1.39
N LEU A 78 35.74 -11.54 1.26
CA LEU A 78 35.27 -10.99 -0.02
C LEU A 78 36.10 -9.77 -0.42
N PRO A 79 36.26 -9.50 -1.73
CA PRO A 79 36.96 -8.31 -2.20
C PRO A 79 36.17 -7.05 -1.83
N THR A 80 36.88 -6.00 -1.40
CA THR A 80 36.34 -4.67 -1.13
C THR A 80 37.14 -3.62 -1.90
N PHE A 81 36.49 -2.52 -2.29
CA PHE A 81 37.17 -1.40 -2.96
C PHE A 81 37.81 -0.41 -1.98
N ALA A 82 37.32 -0.34 -0.74
CA ALA A 82 37.86 0.52 0.29
C ALA A 82 39.02 -0.16 1.03
N SER A 83 40.19 0.46 1.04
CA SER A 83 41.40 -0.09 1.68
C SER A 83 41.25 -0.32 3.19
N ASN A 84 40.48 0.54 3.86
CA ASN A 84 40.25 0.49 5.30
C ASN A 84 38.99 -0.26 5.72
N ALA A 85 38.19 -0.76 4.77
CA ALA A 85 37.00 -1.56 5.04
C ALA A 85 37.19 -2.97 4.47
N GLN A 86 36.92 -3.97 5.28
CA GLN A 86 37.11 -5.37 4.94
C GLN A 86 35.78 -6.09 5.13
N LEU A 87 35.46 -6.99 4.19
CA LEU A 87 34.19 -7.70 4.16
C LEU A 87 34.42 -9.21 4.25
N TRP A 88 33.67 -9.86 5.14
CA TRP A 88 33.67 -11.31 5.31
C TRP A 88 32.28 -11.87 5.12
N LEU A 89 32.18 -12.94 4.33
CA LEU A 89 31.06 -13.86 4.34
C LEU A 89 31.25 -14.84 5.49
N ALA A 90 30.43 -14.71 6.53
CA ALA A 90 30.46 -15.56 7.70
C ALA A 90 29.34 -16.61 7.60
N SER A 91 29.73 -17.88 7.61
CA SER A 91 28.78 -19.00 7.69
C SER A 91 28.75 -19.55 9.11
N GLU A 92 27.57 -19.70 9.71
CA GLU A 92 27.44 -20.18 11.11
C GLU A 92 27.92 -21.62 11.26
N LYS A 93 28.79 -21.91 12.23
CA LYS A 93 29.25 -23.28 12.51
C LYS A 93 28.07 -24.13 12.97
N ARG A 94 27.99 -25.36 12.43
CA ARG A 94 26.92 -26.30 12.76
C ARG A 94 27.09 -26.83 14.18
N ASP A 95 25.96 -26.98 14.87
CA ASP A 95 25.90 -27.81 16.07
C ASP A 95 25.87 -29.29 15.66
N THR A 96 26.43 -30.17 16.49
CA THR A 96 26.68 -31.59 16.19
C THR A 96 25.41 -32.41 15.90
N GLU A 97 24.22 -31.89 16.20
CA GLU A 97 22.93 -32.59 16.09
C GLU A 97 22.08 -32.18 14.86
N VAL A 98 22.54 -31.24 14.02
CA VAL A 98 21.75 -30.72 12.90
C VAL A 98 22.07 -31.44 11.58
N PRO A 99 21.06 -31.96 10.83
CA PRO A 99 21.29 -32.69 9.58
C PRO A 99 22.03 -31.87 8.52
N LEU A 100 22.90 -32.54 7.75
CA LEU A 100 23.73 -31.91 6.70
C LEU A 100 22.94 -31.22 5.57
N SER A 101 21.65 -31.56 5.40
CA SER A 101 20.78 -31.01 4.35
C SER A 101 20.39 -29.55 4.57
N ARG A 102 20.45 -29.02 5.80
CA ARG A 102 20.06 -27.63 6.07
C ARG A 102 21.18 -26.66 5.67
N PRO A 103 20.89 -25.64 4.83
CA PRO A 103 21.89 -24.63 4.47
C PRO A 103 22.27 -23.82 5.71
N ARG A 104 23.57 -23.53 5.86
CA ARG A 104 24.10 -22.71 6.96
C ARG A 104 23.59 -21.27 6.80
N THR A 105 23.22 -20.64 7.91
CA THR A 105 22.93 -19.20 7.90
C THR A 105 24.20 -18.44 7.54
N GLN A 106 24.05 -17.48 6.63
CA GLN A 106 25.15 -16.64 6.16
C GLN A 106 24.89 -15.19 6.58
N SER A 107 25.94 -14.52 7.03
CA SER A 107 25.94 -13.10 7.35
C SER A 107 27.19 -12.43 6.78
N LEU A 108 27.03 -11.25 6.21
CA LEU A 108 28.11 -10.37 5.82
C LEU A 108 28.55 -9.55 7.02
N PHE A 109 29.80 -9.70 7.44
CA PHE A 109 30.41 -8.81 8.43
C PHE A 109 31.32 -7.82 7.70
N LEU A 110 30.91 -6.56 7.66
CA LEU A 110 31.75 -5.47 7.22
C LEU A 110 32.46 -4.89 8.45
N ARG A 111 33.80 -4.88 8.46
CA ARG A 111 34.57 -4.23 9.52
C ARG A 111 35.54 -3.21 8.94
N ALA A 112 35.48 -2.00 9.46
CA ALA A 112 36.21 -0.85 8.94
C ALA A 112 36.93 -0.06 10.02
N ILE A 113 37.98 0.64 9.61
CA ILE A 113 38.78 1.54 10.46
C ILE A 113 38.67 2.95 9.90
N SER A 114 38.36 3.92 10.76
CA SER A 114 38.41 5.35 10.43
C SER A 114 39.58 6.05 11.11
N HIS A 115 40.28 6.87 10.34
CA HIS A 115 41.28 7.82 10.83
C HIS A 115 40.72 9.24 10.97
N SER A 116 39.46 9.45 10.63
CA SER A 116 38.79 10.75 10.65
C SER A 116 37.97 10.92 11.93
N ASP A 117 37.94 12.13 12.44
CA ASP A 117 37.12 12.53 13.58
C ASP A 117 35.63 12.59 13.17
N LEU A 118 34.77 11.86 13.89
CA LEU A 118 33.33 11.78 13.64
C LEU A 118 32.54 12.99 14.16
N THR A 119 33.14 13.86 14.98
CA THR A 119 32.49 15.09 15.46
C THR A 119 32.39 16.16 14.38
N VAL A 120 33.19 16.04 13.31
CA VAL A 120 33.17 16.97 12.17
C VAL A 120 31.92 16.74 11.31
N PRO A 121 31.08 17.76 11.08
CA PRO A 121 29.89 17.63 10.24
C PRO A 121 30.19 17.05 8.86
N GLY A 122 29.35 16.13 8.39
CA GLY A 122 29.47 15.47 7.08
C GLY A 122 30.47 14.30 7.00
N VAL A 123 31.44 14.19 7.91
CA VAL A 123 32.36 13.04 7.96
C VAL A 123 31.63 11.72 8.29
N PRO A 124 30.75 11.66 9.30
CA PRO A 124 29.94 10.47 9.59
C PRO A 124 29.11 9.99 8.39
N GLU A 125 28.49 10.92 7.68
CA GLU A 125 27.68 10.61 6.48
C GLU A 125 28.53 10.00 5.37
N LYS A 126 29.69 10.59 5.08
CA LYS A 126 30.62 10.07 4.07
C LYS A 126 31.10 8.66 4.41
N ILE A 127 31.41 8.40 5.67
CA ILE A 127 31.83 7.06 6.13
C ILE A 127 30.68 6.08 5.99
N MET A 128 29.47 6.41 6.46
CA MET A 128 28.29 5.56 6.34
C MET A 128 28.03 5.17 4.88
N LEU A 129 28.12 6.11 3.95
CA LEU A 129 27.98 5.83 2.51
C LEU A 129 29.02 4.83 2.01
N ILE A 130 30.30 5.00 2.35
CA ILE A 130 31.37 4.06 1.96
C ILE A 130 31.11 2.65 2.52
N LEU A 131 30.63 2.57 3.76
CA LEU A 131 30.31 1.28 4.40
C LEU A 131 29.14 0.59 3.69
N MET A 132 28.07 1.34 3.40
CA MET A 132 26.90 0.84 2.67
C MET A 132 27.27 0.39 1.24
N ASP A 133 28.06 1.18 0.52
CA ASP A 133 28.56 0.83 -0.83
C ASP A 133 29.41 -0.46 -0.79
N SER A 134 30.19 -0.66 0.29
CA SER A 134 30.99 -1.87 0.47
C SER A 134 30.13 -3.12 0.69
N ILE A 135 29.00 -2.99 1.41
CA ILE A 135 28.04 -4.09 1.57
C ILE A 135 27.29 -4.36 0.26
N ASP A 136 26.89 -3.31 -0.48
CA ASP A 136 26.26 -3.46 -1.80
C ASP A 136 27.12 -4.32 -2.72
N SER A 137 28.43 -4.01 -2.80
CA SER A 137 29.39 -4.80 -3.59
C SER A 137 29.50 -6.24 -3.10
N GLY A 138 29.33 -6.46 -1.80
CA GLY A 138 29.30 -7.78 -1.17
C GLY A 138 28.09 -8.61 -1.56
N LEU A 139 26.90 -8.02 -1.49
CA LEU A 139 25.62 -8.70 -1.75
C LEU A 139 25.45 -9.13 -3.21
N VAL A 140 26.11 -8.44 -4.16
CA VAL A 140 26.14 -8.82 -5.57
C VAL A 140 26.98 -10.09 -5.82
N ASN A 141 27.84 -10.48 -4.88
CA ASN A 141 28.70 -11.64 -5.05
C ASN A 141 27.88 -12.94 -5.09
N PRO A 142 28.04 -13.81 -6.10
CA PRO A 142 27.23 -15.03 -6.27
C PRO A 142 27.39 -16.05 -5.14
N LYS A 143 28.45 -15.95 -4.32
CA LYS A 143 28.64 -16.79 -3.13
C LYS A 143 27.71 -16.43 -1.97
N VAL A 144 27.19 -15.21 -1.95
CA VAL A 144 26.37 -14.69 -0.87
C VAL A 144 24.92 -15.09 -1.11
N SER A 145 24.32 -15.74 -0.11
CA SER A 145 22.92 -16.11 -0.17
C SER A 145 22.02 -14.88 -0.32
N PRO A 146 20.97 -14.94 -1.15
CA PRO A 146 19.94 -13.90 -1.22
C PRO A 146 19.17 -13.69 0.08
N SER A 147 19.36 -14.51 1.12
CA SER A 147 18.80 -14.27 2.46
C SER A 147 19.82 -13.81 3.50
N ALA A 148 21.09 -13.60 3.11
CA ALA A 148 22.14 -13.20 4.03
C ALA A 148 21.89 -11.81 4.62
N SER A 149 22.23 -11.64 5.89
CA SER A 149 22.17 -10.37 6.60
C SER A 149 23.51 -9.66 6.65
N SER A 150 23.52 -8.40 7.09
CA SER A 150 24.73 -7.59 7.14
C SER A 150 24.95 -7.01 8.53
N ASN A 151 26.20 -6.91 8.96
CA ASN A 151 26.62 -6.31 10.22
C ASN A 151 27.73 -5.31 9.93
N ILE A 152 27.64 -4.12 10.52
CA ILE A 152 28.64 -3.06 10.32
C ILE A 152 29.41 -2.87 11.63
N PHE A 153 30.73 -2.94 11.55
CA PHE A 153 31.63 -2.52 12.61
C PHE A 153 32.54 -1.40 12.13
N LEU A 154 32.58 -0.30 12.87
CA LEU A 154 33.46 0.84 12.62
C LEU A 154 34.31 1.12 13.85
N HIS A 155 35.63 1.10 13.68
CA HIS A 155 36.58 1.48 14.72
C HIS A 155 37.22 2.83 14.39
N VAL A 156 36.93 3.84 15.21
CA VAL A 156 37.49 5.19 15.11
C VAL A 156 38.74 5.26 15.96
N LEU A 157 39.88 5.51 15.31
CA LEU A 157 41.19 5.55 15.98
C LEU A 157 41.50 6.88 16.70
N PRO A 158 41.16 8.06 16.13
CA PRO A 158 41.38 9.33 16.81
C PRO A 158 40.68 9.39 18.18
N GLU A 159 41.37 9.97 19.15
CA GLU A 159 40.81 10.24 20.47
C GLU A 159 39.99 11.52 20.41
N LEU A 160 38.76 11.49 20.90
CA LEU A 160 37.87 12.65 20.90
C LEU A 160 38.11 13.45 22.18
N THR A 161 38.58 14.69 22.04
CA THR A 161 39.10 15.53 23.14
C THR A 161 38.04 16.38 23.85
N ALA A 162 36.76 16.21 23.52
CA ALA A 162 35.65 16.95 24.13
C ALA A 162 35.03 16.20 25.32
N SER A 163 34.18 16.88 26.09
CA SER A 163 33.40 16.32 27.20
C SER A 163 32.67 15.05 26.77
N ALA A 164 32.87 13.95 27.50
CA ALA A 164 32.35 12.65 27.12
C ALA A 164 30.83 12.59 26.98
N ALA A 165 30.08 13.29 27.85
CA ALA A 165 28.62 13.34 27.77
C ALA A 165 28.14 14.04 26.49
N ASP A 166 28.78 15.15 26.12
CA ASP A 166 28.42 15.92 24.92
C ASP A 166 28.74 15.14 23.65
N VAL A 167 29.90 14.48 23.61
CA VAL A 167 30.30 13.62 22.48
C VAL A 167 29.38 12.41 22.33
N VAL A 168 29.00 11.77 23.45
CA VAL A 168 28.06 10.64 23.42
C VAL A 168 26.70 11.07 22.89
N ASN A 169 26.16 12.19 23.39
CA ASN A 169 24.87 12.70 22.91
C ASN A 169 24.91 13.13 21.45
N LEU A 170 25.97 13.83 21.02
CA LEU A 170 26.16 14.25 19.63
C LEU A 170 26.28 13.04 18.68
N LEU A 171 27.08 12.04 19.03
CA LEU A 171 27.25 10.84 18.21
C LEU A 171 25.97 10.01 18.18
N ARG A 172 25.28 9.86 19.32
CA ARG A 172 23.99 9.18 19.39
C ARG A 172 22.97 9.83 18.45
N SER A 173 22.78 11.15 18.55
CA SER A 173 21.84 11.88 17.69
C SER A 173 22.25 11.79 16.20
N THR A 174 23.54 11.89 15.91
CA THR A 174 24.06 11.79 14.53
C THR A 174 23.83 10.39 13.94
N ILE A 175 24.06 9.33 14.71
CA ILE A 175 23.81 7.94 14.26
C ILE A 175 22.32 7.74 14.01
N GLU A 176 21.46 8.18 14.95
CA GLU A 176 20.01 8.06 14.80
C GLU A 176 19.49 8.84 13.58
N ASP A 177 19.99 10.05 13.34
CA ASP A 177 19.64 10.84 12.17
C ASP A 177 20.09 10.18 10.86
N LEU A 178 21.30 9.61 10.82
CA LEU A 178 21.82 8.90 9.65
C LEU A 178 21.05 7.60 9.39
N VAL A 179 20.72 6.84 10.43
CA VAL A 179 19.94 5.61 10.31
C VAL A 179 18.55 5.90 9.79
N VAL A 180 17.89 6.97 10.26
CA VAL A 180 16.61 7.41 9.71
C VAL A 180 16.74 7.92 8.27
N LYS A 181 17.79 8.71 7.98
CA LYS A 181 18.03 9.25 6.63
C LYS A 181 18.27 8.15 5.59
N TYR A 182 18.96 7.08 5.97
CA TYR A 182 19.31 5.96 5.10
C TYR A 182 18.53 4.68 5.43
N ALA A 183 17.40 4.77 6.13
CA ALA A 183 16.64 3.62 6.61
C ALA A 183 16.30 2.64 5.49
N GLU A 184 15.76 3.13 4.38
CA GLU A 184 15.42 2.32 3.19
C GLU A 184 16.65 1.57 2.67
N ARG A 185 17.80 2.25 2.58
CA ARG A 185 19.04 1.66 2.11
C ARG A 185 19.58 0.62 3.10
N LEU A 186 19.54 0.89 4.40
CA LEU A 186 19.97 -0.04 5.44
C LEU A 186 19.09 -1.31 5.47
N ILE A 187 17.78 -1.16 5.29
CA ILE A 187 16.82 -2.28 5.15
C ILE A 187 17.16 -3.10 3.90
N ARG A 188 17.40 -2.44 2.75
CA ARG A 188 17.80 -3.10 1.49
C ARG A 188 19.11 -3.88 1.65
N LEU A 189 20.08 -3.30 2.35
CA LEU A 189 21.36 -3.91 2.68
C LEU A 189 21.28 -4.94 3.81
N ARG A 190 20.09 -5.08 4.43
CA ARG A 190 19.77 -6.03 5.50
C ARG A 190 20.69 -5.89 6.70
N VAL A 191 21.01 -4.65 7.06
CA VAL A 191 21.87 -4.34 8.19
C VAL A 191 21.10 -4.63 9.48
N GLU A 192 21.66 -5.50 10.33
CA GLU A 192 21.06 -5.89 11.62
C GLU A 192 21.54 -5.03 12.78
N ASN A 193 22.83 -4.70 12.79
CA ASN A 193 23.42 -3.85 13.80
C ASN A 193 24.56 -3.03 13.20
N ILE A 194 24.79 -1.89 13.84
CA ILE A 194 25.89 -0.99 13.58
C ILE A 194 26.62 -0.78 14.90
N GLU A 195 27.84 -1.30 14.95
CA GLU A 195 28.73 -1.26 16.10
C GLU A 195 29.83 -0.22 15.83
N LEU A 196 29.89 0.82 16.65
CA LEU A 196 30.92 1.86 16.59
C LEU A 196 31.78 1.79 17.85
N ARG A 197 33.10 1.69 17.68
CA ARG A 197 34.08 1.75 18.77
C ARG A 197 34.93 2.99 18.65
N THR A 198 35.02 3.77 19.73
CA THR A 198 35.86 4.97 19.82
C THR A 198 36.50 5.08 21.21
N ARG A 199 37.41 6.04 21.40
CA ARG A 199 38.08 6.31 22.68
C ARG A 199 37.73 7.70 23.17
N LEU A 200 37.19 7.78 24.39
CA LEU A 200 36.78 9.03 25.03
C LEU A 200 37.58 9.25 26.31
N GLN A 201 37.85 10.52 26.64
CA GLN A 201 38.38 10.88 27.95
C GLN A 201 37.24 10.91 28.97
N LEU A 202 37.24 9.98 29.91
CA LEU A 202 36.28 9.91 31.01
C LEU A 202 36.95 10.39 32.29
N THR A 203 36.28 11.30 33.00
CA THR A 203 36.69 11.74 34.33
C THR A 203 35.93 10.92 35.36
N ASP A 204 36.66 10.13 36.16
CA ASP A 204 36.08 9.33 37.23
C ASP A 204 35.67 10.24 38.41
N ALA A 205 34.83 9.74 39.34
CA ALA A 205 34.32 10.50 40.49
C ALA A 205 35.41 11.09 41.41
N SER A 206 36.64 10.57 41.33
CA SER A 206 37.84 11.02 42.03
C SER A 206 38.60 12.16 41.31
N GLY A 207 38.09 12.66 40.18
CA GLY A 207 38.69 13.76 39.41
C GLY A 207 39.82 13.35 38.47
N ASN A 208 40.12 12.05 38.34
CA ASN A 208 41.12 11.54 37.42
C ASN A 208 40.54 11.32 36.02
N THR A 209 41.14 11.96 35.02
CA THR A 209 40.79 11.75 33.61
C THR A 209 41.56 10.57 33.05
N SER A 210 40.86 9.58 32.52
CA SER A 210 41.44 8.41 31.85
C SER A 210 40.77 8.18 30.50
N THR A 211 41.56 7.80 29.49
CA THR A 211 41.02 7.46 28.17
C THR A 211 40.48 6.03 28.21
N LYS A 212 39.16 5.87 28.11
CA LYS A 212 38.48 4.57 28.12
C LYS A 212 37.85 4.30 26.74
N PRO A 213 37.80 3.05 26.26
CA PRO A 213 37.08 2.71 25.03
C PRO A 213 35.58 2.74 25.30
N VAL A 214 34.83 3.35 24.38
CA VAL A 214 33.38 3.45 24.41
C VAL A 214 32.81 2.86 23.13
N ARG A 215 31.77 2.03 23.26
CA ARG A 215 31.11 1.33 22.17
C ARG A 215 29.66 1.75 22.06
N PHE A 216 29.24 2.12 20.87
CA PHE A 216 27.86 2.37 20.51
C PHE A 216 27.34 1.13 19.78
N TRP A 217 26.26 0.56 20.28
CA TRP A 217 25.57 -0.57 19.69
C TRP A 217 24.22 -0.11 19.20
N THR A 218 24.09 0.02 17.88
CA THR A 218 22.85 0.46 17.25
C THR A 218 22.16 -0.76 16.67
N SER A 219 20.94 -1.06 17.09
CA SER A 219 20.14 -2.18 16.58
C SER A 219 18.66 -1.81 16.47
N PRO A 220 17.85 -2.50 15.66
CA PRO A 220 16.40 -2.31 15.64
C PRO A 220 15.84 -2.41 17.06
N ALA A 221 15.05 -1.41 17.49
CA ALA A 221 14.60 -1.38 18.88
C ALA A 221 13.69 -2.57 19.21
N SER A 222 13.80 -3.04 20.45
CA SER A 222 12.92 -4.09 20.99
C SER A 222 11.63 -3.56 21.61
N THR A 223 11.57 -2.24 21.85
CA THR A 223 10.49 -1.51 22.51
C THR A 223 10.04 -0.30 21.68
N GLU A 224 8.82 0.17 21.95
CA GLU A 224 8.04 1.12 21.13
C GLU A 224 8.70 2.50 20.86
N SER A 225 9.80 2.84 21.52
CA SER A 225 10.31 4.23 21.56
C SER A 225 11.28 4.62 20.44
N SER A 226 11.75 3.74 19.57
CA SER A 226 12.61 4.18 18.44
C SER A 226 12.66 3.15 17.31
N PHE A 227 12.95 3.60 16.08
CA PHE A 227 13.17 2.71 14.94
C PHE A 227 14.40 1.83 15.19
N TRP A 228 15.50 2.48 15.62
CA TRP A 228 16.73 1.84 16.07
C TRP A 228 17.10 2.43 17.44
N GLN A 229 17.54 1.57 18.34
CA GLN A 229 18.04 1.95 19.65
C GLN A 229 19.56 1.94 19.63
N THR A 230 20.17 3.01 20.16
CA THR A 230 21.63 3.14 20.29
C THR A 230 22.01 3.03 21.76
N ASP A 231 22.44 1.83 22.16
CA ASP A 231 22.96 1.59 23.51
C ASP A 231 24.45 1.92 23.55
N VAL A 232 24.89 2.55 24.64
CA VAL A 232 26.28 3.00 24.79
C VAL A 232 26.91 2.27 25.97
N TYR A 233 28.05 1.66 25.72
CA TYR A 233 28.78 0.84 26.68
C TYR A 233 30.22 1.33 26.85
N VAL A 234 30.72 1.30 28.07
CA VAL A 234 32.13 1.50 28.41
C VAL A 234 32.79 0.13 28.55
N GLU A 235 33.91 -0.07 27.85
CA GLU A 235 34.66 -1.32 27.89
C GLU A 235 35.50 -1.40 29.19
N SER A 236 35.25 -2.42 30.01
CA SER A 236 36.12 -2.79 31.13
C SER A 236 37.17 -3.79 30.65
N ILE A 237 38.44 -3.37 30.68
CA ILE A 237 39.58 -4.17 30.21
C ILE A 237 40.24 -4.82 31.41
N ASN A 238 40.48 -6.14 31.34
CA ASN A 238 41.29 -6.82 32.34
C ASN A 238 42.74 -6.28 32.27
N PRO A 239 43.29 -5.74 33.38
CA PRO A 239 44.60 -5.11 33.40
C PRO A 239 45.77 -6.08 33.15
N VAL A 240 45.56 -7.39 33.31
CA VAL A 240 46.59 -8.43 33.12
C VAL A 240 46.54 -9.03 31.72
N THR A 241 45.34 -9.34 31.21
CA THR A 241 45.18 -10.01 29.90
C THR A 241 45.00 -9.04 28.75
N GLY A 242 44.60 -7.78 29.03
CA GLY A 242 44.28 -6.77 28.02
C GLY A 242 43.01 -7.10 27.21
N VAL A 243 42.23 -8.09 27.64
CA VAL A 243 40.97 -8.50 27.01
C VAL A 243 39.82 -7.79 27.71
N THR A 244 38.83 -7.32 26.93
CA THR A 244 37.59 -6.75 27.47
C THR A 244 36.78 -7.85 28.16
N GLU A 245 36.51 -7.69 29.46
CA GLU A 245 35.73 -8.66 30.24
C GLU A 245 34.27 -8.23 30.38
N ASP A 246 34.02 -6.95 30.68
CA ASP A 246 32.66 -6.43 30.90
C ASP A 246 32.34 -5.22 30.00
N PHE A 247 31.08 -5.13 29.60
CA PHE A 247 30.49 -3.96 28.95
C PHE A 247 29.52 -3.29 29.92
N ILE A 248 29.88 -2.11 30.40
CA ILE A 248 29.09 -1.37 31.40
C ILE A 248 28.27 -0.31 30.68
N PRO A 249 26.93 -0.29 30.79
CA PRO A 249 26.13 0.78 30.19
C PRO A 249 26.59 2.16 30.67
N PHE A 250 26.71 3.11 29.75
CA PHE A 250 27.18 4.48 30.04
C PHE A 250 26.27 5.22 31.04
N GLU A 251 24.99 4.86 31.08
CA GLU A 251 23.95 5.50 31.90
C GLU A 251 23.71 4.79 33.25
N SER A 252 24.32 3.62 33.51
CA SER A 252 24.17 2.91 34.78
C SER A 252 25.24 3.32 35.80
N VAL A 253 24.80 3.79 36.98
CA VAL A 253 25.61 3.95 38.20
C VAL A 253 25.95 2.56 38.76
N GLU A 254 27.11 2.44 39.41
CA GLU A 254 27.70 1.23 40.01
C GLU A 254 26.69 0.17 40.49
N GLY A 255 26.81 -1.07 39.98
CA GLY A 255 26.27 -2.27 40.62
C GLY A 255 25.30 -3.14 39.84
N THR A 256 24.84 -2.76 38.64
CA THR A 256 23.99 -3.62 37.78
C THR A 256 24.66 -3.93 36.45
N THR A 257 25.28 -5.09 36.35
CA THR A 257 25.77 -5.67 35.09
C THR A 257 24.60 -6.27 34.31
N LEU A 258 24.00 -5.50 33.41
CA LEU A 258 23.18 -6.04 32.32
C LEU A 258 24.01 -5.96 31.04
N SER A 259 24.81 -6.98 30.75
CA SER A 259 25.60 -7.04 29.51
C SER A 259 24.89 -7.91 28.46
N GLN A 260 24.21 -7.26 27.51
CA GLN A 260 23.67 -7.92 26.31
C GLN A 260 24.73 -8.15 25.21
N LEU A 261 25.95 -7.60 25.36
CA LEU A 261 27.03 -7.80 24.40
C LEU A 261 27.78 -9.12 24.69
N SER A 262 27.40 -10.20 24.00
CA SER A 262 28.11 -11.47 24.10
C SER A 262 29.52 -11.38 23.47
N VAL A 263 30.53 -11.86 24.19
CA VAL A 263 31.87 -12.17 23.65
C VAL A 263 32.03 -13.67 23.80
N PRO A 264 31.91 -14.47 22.71
CA PRO A 264 31.94 -14.15 21.27
C PRO A 264 30.61 -13.66 20.66
N TYR A 265 30.65 -13.21 19.39
CA TYR A 265 29.43 -12.89 18.63
C TYR A 265 28.50 -14.12 18.58
N SER A 266 27.30 -13.99 19.14
CA SER A 266 26.31 -15.07 19.19
C SER A 266 25.89 -15.51 17.79
N LYS A 267 25.45 -16.78 17.67
CA LYS A 267 24.76 -17.26 16.46
C LYS A 267 23.42 -16.53 16.31
N SER A 268 22.82 -16.59 15.12
CA SER A 268 21.52 -16.01 14.83
C SER A 268 20.45 -16.49 15.82
N GLY A 269 19.83 -15.55 16.52
CA GLY A 269 18.72 -15.84 17.43
C GLY A 269 17.43 -16.26 16.70
N PRO A 270 16.40 -16.70 17.44
CA PRO A 270 15.13 -17.15 16.85
C PRO A 270 14.43 -16.12 15.96
N GLN A 271 14.40 -14.85 16.39
CA GLN A 271 13.83 -13.75 15.58
C GLN A 271 14.59 -13.56 14.27
N GLN A 272 15.91 -13.72 14.30
CA GLN A 272 16.73 -13.58 13.10
C GLN A 272 16.49 -14.70 12.09
N MET A 273 16.28 -15.92 12.57
CA MET A 273 15.87 -17.03 11.70
C MET A 273 14.50 -16.76 11.06
N LYS A 274 13.54 -16.20 11.82
CA LYS A 274 12.23 -15.77 11.29
C LYS A 274 12.38 -14.68 10.21
N ARG A 275 13.18 -13.63 10.45
CA ARG A 275 13.49 -12.60 9.44
C ARG A 275 14.09 -13.19 8.16
N THR A 276 15.03 -14.12 8.32
CA THR A 276 15.65 -14.82 7.19
C THR A 276 14.63 -15.63 6.40
N ALA A 277 13.68 -16.30 7.08
CA ALA A 277 12.61 -17.05 6.44
C ALA A 277 11.63 -16.15 5.67
N ALA A 278 11.21 -15.03 6.25
CA ALA A 278 10.34 -14.05 5.59
C ALA A 278 11.00 -13.49 4.31
N ARG A 279 12.28 -13.11 4.39
CA ARG A 279 13.06 -12.62 3.24
C ARG A 279 13.17 -13.61 2.09
N ARG A 280 13.21 -14.92 2.36
CA ARG A 280 13.22 -15.96 1.31
C ARG A 280 11.93 -15.98 0.49
N VAL A 281 10.82 -15.53 1.07
CA VAL A 281 9.52 -15.41 0.39
C VAL A 281 9.37 -14.04 -0.29
N GLY A 282 10.33 -13.14 -0.10
CA GLY A 282 10.34 -11.81 -0.73
C GLY A 282 9.62 -10.72 0.09
N SER A 283 9.35 -10.97 1.37
CA SER A 283 8.57 -10.10 2.26
C SER A 283 9.33 -9.76 3.55
N THR A 284 8.98 -8.65 4.19
CA THR A 284 9.47 -8.25 5.51
C THR A 284 8.80 -9.08 6.63
N TYR A 285 9.53 -9.34 7.71
CA TYR A 285 8.97 -10.03 8.87
C TYR A 285 7.86 -9.20 9.52
N ALA A 286 6.74 -9.83 9.89
CA ALA A 286 5.51 -9.13 10.27
C ALA A 286 5.69 -8.09 11.39
N TYR A 287 6.52 -8.38 12.42
CA TYR A 287 6.77 -7.42 13.51
C TYR A 287 7.64 -6.24 13.09
N ASP A 288 8.48 -6.39 12.06
CA ASP A 288 9.33 -5.29 11.56
C ASP A 288 8.49 -4.28 10.74
N LEU A 289 7.23 -4.58 10.40
CA LEU A 289 6.33 -3.65 9.69
C LEU A 289 6.06 -2.37 10.50
N LEU A 290 5.94 -2.48 11.83
CA LEU A 290 5.72 -1.32 12.72
C LEU A 290 6.84 -0.29 12.59
N SER A 291 8.07 -0.76 12.45
CA SER A 291 9.25 0.06 12.23
C SER A 291 9.18 0.80 10.88
N LEU A 292 8.66 0.17 9.82
CA LEU A 292 8.43 0.82 8.52
C LEU A 292 7.39 1.94 8.60
N PHE A 293 6.34 1.76 9.40
CA PHE A 293 5.34 2.82 9.67
C PHE A 293 5.97 4.03 10.37
N GLN A 294 6.90 3.80 11.29
CA GLN A 294 7.61 4.88 11.97
C GLN A 294 8.45 5.71 11.00
N VAL A 295 9.20 5.04 10.11
CA VAL A 295 9.98 5.73 9.05
C VAL A 295 9.06 6.54 8.15
N SER A 296 7.94 5.94 7.72
CA SER A 296 6.95 6.60 6.85
C SER A 296 6.33 7.83 7.53
N ALA A 297 6.01 7.74 8.82
CA ALA A 297 5.50 8.87 9.60
C ALA A 297 6.52 10.01 9.70
N ILE A 298 7.80 9.70 9.98
CA ILE A 298 8.88 10.71 10.02
C ILE A 298 9.01 11.41 8.67
N THR A 299 8.98 10.66 7.57
CA THR A 299 9.03 11.23 6.21
C THR A 299 7.84 12.15 5.95
N ALA A 300 6.62 11.74 6.31
CA ALA A 300 5.43 12.57 6.17
C ALA A 300 5.53 13.90 6.94
N TRP A 301 6.10 13.88 8.15
CA TRP A 301 6.36 15.11 8.93
C TRP A 301 7.42 16.00 8.29
N LYS A 302 8.50 15.42 7.76
CA LYS A 302 9.56 16.19 7.06
C LYS A 302 9.05 16.88 5.80
N GLU A 303 8.11 16.24 5.08
CA GLU A 303 7.49 16.78 3.87
C GLU A 303 6.31 17.72 4.16
N SER A 304 5.88 17.81 5.43
CA SER A 304 4.76 18.66 5.83
C SER A 304 5.12 20.15 5.78
N SER A 305 4.11 21.01 5.78
CA SER A 305 4.29 22.47 5.81
C SER A 305 4.92 22.99 7.11
N ASP A 306 4.79 22.24 8.21
CA ASP A 306 5.38 22.59 9.51
C ASP A 306 6.12 21.41 10.13
N PRO A 307 7.35 21.12 9.67
CA PRO A 307 8.18 20.06 10.24
C PRO A 307 8.57 20.31 11.71
N SER A 308 8.47 21.56 12.20
CA SER A 308 8.89 21.94 13.55
C SER A 308 7.90 21.49 14.63
N SER A 309 6.64 21.31 14.26
CA SER A 309 5.57 20.80 15.13
C SER A 309 5.60 19.28 15.34
N MET A 310 6.56 18.59 14.72
CA MET A 310 6.69 17.13 14.82
C MET A 310 6.87 16.69 16.29
N PRO A 311 6.01 15.78 16.80
CA PRO A 311 6.23 15.16 18.10
C PRO A 311 7.59 14.44 18.17
N MET A 312 8.12 14.21 19.37
CA MET A 312 9.34 13.39 19.53
C MET A 312 9.23 12.10 18.70
N LYS A 313 10.28 11.76 17.94
CA LYS A 313 10.31 10.61 17.00
C LYS A 313 9.84 9.29 17.66
N ALA A 314 10.16 9.14 18.95
CA ALA A 314 9.77 8.02 19.80
C ALA A 314 8.26 7.85 20.02
N ARG A 315 7.49 8.92 19.80
CA ARG A 315 6.03 8.95 20.01
C ARG A 315 5.27 8.97 18.70
N LEU A 316 5.89 8.84 17.54
CA LEU A 316 5.15 8.93 16.27
C LEU A 316 4.26 7.70 16.01
N VAL A 317 4.69 6.53 16.48
CA VAL A 317 3.96 5.27 16.39
C VAL A 317 3.98 4.62 17.76
N SER A 318 2.82 4.21 18.28
CA SER A 318 2.70 3.33 19.45
C SER A 318 1.73 2.20 19.12
N SER A 319 1.94 0.99 19.63
CA SER A 319 1.23 -0.18 19.14
C SER A 319 0.99 -1.21 20.24
N LYS A 320 -0.27 -1.51 20.54
CA LYS A 320 -0.61 -2.64 21.42
C LYS A 320 -0.89 -3.88 20.60
N GLU A 321 -0.21 -4.97 20.88
CA GLU A 321 -0.46 -6.24 20.19
C GLU A 321 -1.81 -6.81 20.61
N MET A 322 -2.55 -7.35 19.65
CA MET A 322 -3.82 -8.03 19.86
C MET A 322 -3.57 -9.53 20.02
N VAL A 323 -4.14 -10.17 21.05
CA VAL A 323 -4.00 -11.61 21.31
C VAL A 323 -5.36 -12.18 21.73
N LEU A 324 -5.67 -13.40 21.28
CA LEU A 324 -6.85 -14.12 21.77
C LEU A 324 -6.57 -14.72 23.15
N ASN A 325 -7.46 -14.47 24.10
CA ASN A 325 -7.44 -15.10 25.41
C ASN A 325 -8.08 -16.50 25.39
N GLU A 326 -8.16 -17.17 26.55
CA GLU A 326 -8.71 -18.52 26.67
C GLU A 326 -10.21 -18.61 26.32
N GLU A 327 -10.92 -17.49 26.38
CA GLU A 327 -12.35 -17.36 26.02
C GLU A 327 -12.56 -16.94 24.56
N ASN A 328 -11.49 -16.90 23.74
CA ASN A 328 -11.48 -16.41 22.36
C ASN A 328 -11.92 -14.94 22.20
N GLU A 329 -11.73 -14.13 23.25
CA GLU A 329 -11.86 -12.68 23.18
C GLU A 329 -10.51 -12.01 22.92
N LEU A 330 -10.55 -10.79 22.38
CA LEU A 330 -9.36 -10.08 21.92
C LEU A 330 -8.84 -9.11 22.99
N ASP A 331 -7.66 -9.41 23.52
CA ASP A 331 -6.96 -8.60 24.52
C ASP A 331 -5.83 -7.78 23.89
N LEU A 332 -5.57 -6.59 24.47
CA LEU A 332 -4.48 -5.70 24.08
C LEU A 332 -3.32 -5.85 25.06
N VAL A 333 -2.18 -6.34 24.59
CA VAL A 333 -1.01 -6.65 25.41
C VAL A 333 0.25 -5.93 24.90
N ASP A 334 1.17 -5.68 25.84
CA ASP A 334 2.53 -5.23 25.54
C ASP A 334 3.48 -6.41 25.82
N ARG A 335 4.00 -7.03 24.77
CA ARG A 335 4.86 -8.22 24.86
C ARG A 335 5.99 -8.18 23.82
N PRO A 336 7.10 -8.90 24.07
CA PRO A 336 8.19 -8.98 23.10
C PRO A 336 7.78 -9.56 21.75
N ALA A 337 8.38 -9.03 20.68
CA ALA A 337 8.10 -9.44 19.30
C ALA A 337 8.41 -10.93 19.03
N GLY A 338 7.54 -11.58 18.24
CA GLY A 338 7.75 -12.94 17.73
C GLY A 338 7.37 -14.06 18.69
N LEU A 339 6.66 -13.76 19.77
CA LEU A 339 6.03 -14.71 20.69
C LEU A 339 4.62 -15.15 20.25
N ASN A 340 4.25 -14.88 19.00
CA ASN A 340 2.99 -15.34 18.42
C ASN A 340 2.89 -16.87 18.38
N ASN A 341 1.72 -17.38 18.74
CA ASN A 341 1.36 -18.80 18.77
C ASN A 341 0.50 -19.23 17.57
N ILE A 342 0.11 -18.28 16.72
CA ILE A 342 -0.67 -18.49 15.49
C ILE A 342 0.02 -17.78 14.31
N GLY A 343 -0.36 -18.15 13.09
CA GLY A 343 0.17 -17.56 11.84
C GLY A 343 -0.38 -16.19 11.46
N MET A 344 -1.06 -15.51 12.39
CA MET A 344 -1.63 -14.18 12.22
C MET A 344 -1.24 -13.30 13.41
N VAL A 345 -0.91 -12.05 13.15
CA VAL A 345 -0.58 -11.04 14.17
C VAL A 345 -1.36 -9.77 13.88
N GLY A 346 -1.68 -9.02 14.93
CA GLY A 346 -2.41 -7.77 14.78
C GLY A 346 -2.10 -6.79 15.88
N TRP A 347 -2.28 -5.50 15.59
CA TRP A 347 -1.98 -4.41 16.50
C TRP A 347 -3.04 -3.32 16.43
N LEU A 348 -3.35 -2.74 17.59
CA LEU A 348 -3.95 -1.42 17.67
C LEU A 348 -2.82 -0.39 17.58
N VAL A 349 -2.67 0.23 16.42
CA VAL A 349 -1.62 1.22 16.15
C VAL A 349 -2.18 2.62 16.32
N THR A 350 -1.54 3.43 17.16
CA THR A 350 -1.75 4.88 17.21
C THR A 350 -0.66 5.56 16.38
N LEU A 351 -1.06 6.14 15.26
CA LEU A 351 -0.18 6.82 14.31
C LEU A 351 -0.35 8.34 14.45
N ARG A 352 0.73 9.07 14.71
CA ARG A 352 0.73 10.55 14.75
C ARG A 352 1.28 11.09 13.44
N THR A 353 0.40 11.59 12.58
CA THR A 353 0.73 12.18 11.27
C THR A 353 0.48 13.68 11.29
N PRO A 354 0.98 14.46 10.31
CA PRO A 354 0.73 15.90 10.23
C PRO A 354 -0.76 16.28 10.25
N GLU A 355 -1.62 15.43 9.68
CA GLU A 355 -3.07 15.64 9.65
C GLU A 355 -3.74 15.39 11.00
N TYR A 356 -3.16 14.51 11.81
CA TYR A 356 -3.63 14.17 13.16
C TYR A 356 -2.46 14.17 14.16
N PRO A 357 -1.96 15.35 14.57
CA PRO A 357 -0.83 15.44 15.49
C PRO A 357 -1.07 14.79 16.85
N SER A 358 -2.34 14.76 17.30
CA SER A 358 -2.77 14.07 18.53
C SER A 358 -2.76 12.54 18.40
N GLY A 359 -2.73 12.02 17.18
CA GLY A 359 -2.79 10.60 16.87
C GLY A 359 -4.13 10.16 16.29
N ARG A 360 -4.07 9.15 15.41
CA ARG A 360 -5.21 8.38 14.92
C ARG A 360 -4.99 6.90 15.23
N GLU A 361 -6.04 6.19 15.60
CA GLU A 361 -6.00 4.75 15.78
C GLU A 361 -6.32 4.02 14.47
N LEU A 362 -5.68 2.87 14.26
CA LEU A 362 -5.99 1.93 13.19
C LEU A 362 -5.68 0.51 13.65
N VAL A 363 -6.34 -0.47 13.04
CA VAL A 363 -6.02 -1.89 13.22
C VAL A 363 -5.14 -2.35 12.07
N LEU A 364 -3.95 -2.86 12.41
CA LEU A 364 -3.03 -3.49 11.47
C LEU A 364 -3.09 -5.00 11.68
N ILE A 365 -3.38 -5.77 10.64
CA ILE A 365 -3.38 -7.24 10.65
C ILE A 365 -2.35 -7.73 9.64
N ALA A 366 -1.50 -8.69 10.00
CA ALA A 366 -0.49 -9.24 9.10
C ALA A 366 -0.35 -10.76 9.28
N ASN A 367 -0.10 -11.47 8.17
CA ASN A 367 0.29 -12.87 8.22
C ASN A 367 1.74 -13.02 8.69
N ASP A 368 2.01 -13.97 9.59
CA ASP A 368 3.38 -14.43 9.85
C ASP A 368 3.71 -15.61 8.93
N VAL A 369 4.34 -15.32 7.79
CA VAL A 369 4.76 -16.33 6.81
C VAL A 369 5.74 -17.36 7.38
N THR A 370 6.40 -17.04 8.49
CA THR A 370 7.35 -17.95 9.16
C THR A 370 6.64 -19.05 9.94
N PHE A 371 5.38 -18.84 10.28
CA PHE A 371 4.52 -19.81 10.95
C PHE A 371 3.67 -20.55 9.91
N GLN A 372 4.00 -21.81 9.64
CA GLN A 372 3.25 -22.67 8.71
C GLN A 372 2.92 -21.99 7.36
N ALA A 373 3.91 -21.30 6.79
CA ALA A 373 3.82 -20.55 5.53
C ALA A 373 2.77 -19.42 5.50
N GLY A 374 2.30 -18.96 6.67
CA GLY A 374 1.23 -17.96 6.80
C GLY A 374 -0.14 -18.51 6.39
N SER A 375 -0.34 -19.83 6.44
CA SER A 375 -1.61 -20.47 6.09
C SER A 375 -2.73 -20.14 7.08
N PHE A 376 -3.94 -19.96 6.55
CA PHE A 376 -5.16 -19.72 7.32
C PHE A 376 -5.69 -21.04 7.91
N GLY A 377 -5.51 -21.22 9.21
CA GLY A 377 -6.23 -22.22 9.99
C GLY A 377 -7.36 -21.59 10.80
N VAL A 378 -8.16 -22.42 11.47
CA VAL A 378 -9.31 -21.97 12.28
C VAL A 378 -8.96 -20.85 13.27
N LYS A 379 -7.83 -20.95 13.97
CA LYS A 379 -7.41 -19.91 14.94
C LYS A 379 -6.97 -18.61 14.26
N GLU A 380 -6.32 -18.71 13.11
CA GLU A 380 -5.95 -17.54 12.31
C GLU A 380 -7.18 -16.83 11.74
N ASP A 381 -8.18 -17.59 11.28
CA ASP A 381 -9.46 -17.06 10.80
C ASP A 381 -10.23 -16.36 11.93
N GLU A 382 -10.35 -17.00 13.10
CA GLU A 382 -11.01 -16.44 14.28
C GLU A 382 -10.33 -15.15 14.76
N PHE A 383 -9.00 -15.13 14.81
CA PHE A 383 -8.24 -13.93 15.13
C PHE A 383 -8.50 -12.80 14.14
N PHE A 384 -8.42 -13.10 12.83
CA PHE A 384 -8.65 -12.10 11.79
C PHE A 384 -10.07 -11.52 11.85
N PHE A 385 -11.06 -12.39 12.09
CA PHE A 385 -12.46 -12.00 12.29
C PHE A 385 -12.58 -11.04 13.47
N LYS A 386 -12.10 -11.43 14.66
CA LYS A 386 -12.20 -10.61 15.88
C LYS A 386 -11.46 -9.27 15.76
N ALA A 387 -10.29 -9.25 15.13
CA ALA A 387 -9.55 -8.01 14.88
C ALA A 387 -10.30 -7.09 13.89
N SER A 388 -10.93 -7.66 12.85
CA SER A 388 -11.76 -6.89 11.90
C SER A 388 -13.03 -6.36 12.56
N GLU A 389 -13.72 -7.20 13.34
CA GLU A 389 -14.90 -6.84 14.13
C GLU A 389 -14.58 -5.70 15.11
N PHE A 390 -13.42 -5.77 15.78
CA PHE A 390 -12.94 -4.70 16.66
C PHE A 390 -12.73 -3.37 15.93
N ALA A 391 -12.12 -3.41 14.74
CA ALA A 391 -11.92 -2.20 13.91
C ALA A 391 -13.28 -1.59 13.51
N ARG A 392 -14.21 -2.44 13.08
CA ARG A 392 -15.56 -2.06 12.65
C ARG A 392 -16.38 -1.47 13.79
N ALA A 393 -16.39 -2.12 14.95
CA ALA A 393 -17.12 -1.66 16.14
C ALA A 393 -16.66 -0.28 16.62
N ARG A 394 -15.36 0.04 16.46
CA ARG A 394 -14.81 1.37 16.76
C ARG A 394 -14.88 2.35 15.60
N GLY A 395 -15.24 1.89 14.41
CA GLY A 395 -15.27 2.69 13.19
C GLY A 395 -13.89 3.17 12.73
N ILE A 396 -12.80 2.51 13.12
CA ILE A 396 -11.42 2.89 12.78
C ILE A 396 -10.91 2.13 11.53
N PRO A 397 -9.96 2.70 10.77
CA PRO A 397 -9.36 2.04 9.61
C PRO A 397 -8.75 0.67 9.92
N ARG A 398 -8.89 -0.27 8.98
CA ARG A 398 -8.26 -1.60 9.02
C ARG A 398 -7.31 -1.79 7.83
N ILE A 399 -6.05 -2.07 8.13
CA ILE A 399 -5.01 -2.39 7.14
C ILE A 399 -4.65 -3.86 7.26
N TYR A 400 -4.70 -4.58 6.14
CA TYR A 400 -4.29 -5.98 6.06
C TYR A 400 -3.03 -6.13 5.20
N VAL A 401 -1.95 -6.64 5.79
CA VAL A 401 -0.69 -6.94 5.08
C VAL A 401 -0.62 -8.43 4.78
N ALA A 402 -0.77 -8.75 3.49
CA ALA A 402 -0.98 -10.10 2.99
C ALA A 402 0.33 -10.76 2.54
N CYS A 403 0.65 -11.91 3.15
CA CYS A 403 1.72 -12.82 2.75
C CYS A 403 1.39 -14.23 3.25
N ASN A 404 0.72 -15.03 2.43
CA ASN A 404 0.12 -16.29 2.86
C ASN A 404 0.15 -17.38 1.78
N SER A 405 -0.26 -18.59 2.16
CA SER A 405 -0.40 -19.73 1.26
C SER A 405 -1.84 -20.25 1.17
N GLY A 406 -2.83 -19.38 1.42
CA GLY A 406 -4.25 -19.75 1.47
C GLY A 406 -4.63 -20.56 2.71
N ALA A 407 -5.72 -21.32 2.61
CA ALA A 407 -6.18 -22.19 3.69
C ALA A 407 -5.14 -23.27 4.02
N ARG A 408 -5.02 -23.60 5.31
CA ARG A 408 -4.14 -24.65 5.78
C ARG A 408 -4.64 -26.00 5.25
N ILE A 409 -3.70 -26.78 4.74
CA ILE A 409 -3.94 -28.13 4.25
C ILE A 409 -3.17 -29.11 5.12
N GLY A 410 -3.75 -30.27 5.36
CA GLY A 410 -3.07 -31.34 6.08
C GLY A 410 -3.73 -32.69 5.83
N LEU A 411 -2.99 -33.75 6.17
CA LEU A 411 -3.51 -35.11 6.28
C LEU A 411 -3.18 -35.59 7.70
N ILE A 412 -3.88 -36.61 8.16
CA ILE A 412 -3.63 -37.18 9.48
C ILE A 412 -2.36 -38.04 9.41
N GLU A 413 -1.24 -37.47 9.85
CA GLU A 413 0.07 -38.13 9.80
C GLU A 413 0.09 -39.45 10.60
N SER A 414 -0.60 -39.53 11.73
CA SER A 414 -0.65 -40.75 12.56
C SER A 414 -1.30 -41.94 11.86
N LEU A 415 -2.18 -41.72 10.88
CA LEU A 415 -2.82 -42.81 10.14
C LEU A 415 -1.99 -43.32 8.97
N LYS A 416 -1.05 -42.53 8.43
CA LYS A 416 -0.33 -42.89 7.18
C LYS A 416 0.43 -44.21 7.30
N GLY A 417 0.97 -44.52 8.47
CA GLY A 417 1.70 -45.76 8.73
C GLY A 417 0.81 -46.97 9.08
N LEU A 418 -0.49 -46.76 9.29
CA LEU A 418 -1.45 -47.78 9.76
C LEU A 418 -2.42 -48.23 8.66
N ILE A 419 -2.49 -47.52 7.54
CA ILE A 419 -3.44 -47.82 6.46
C ILE A 419 -3.01 -49.06 5.68
N HIS A 420 -3.92 -50.03 5.58
CA HIS A 420 -3.81 -51.18 4.69
C HIS A 420 -4.78 -51.02 3.50
N ALA A 421 -4.44 -51.64 2.37
CA ALA A 421 -5.29 -51.70 1.19
C ALA A 421 -5.77 -53.14 0.96
N ALA A 422 -7.07 -53.33 0.79
CA ALA A 422 -7.62 -54.62 0.39
C ALA A 422 -7.55 -54.73 -1.14
N PHE A 423 -6.54 -55.45 -1.67
CA PHE A 423 -6.39 -55.63 -3.10
C PHE A 423 -7.43 -56.59 -3.67
N LYS A 424 -7.85 -56.37 -4.92
CA LYS A 424 -8.74 -57.32 -5.61
C LYS A 424 -8.09 -58.70 -5.79
N ASP A 425 -6.77 -58.69 -5.97
CA ASP A 425 -5.92 -59.88 -5.97
C ASP A 425 -4.64 -59.55 -5.20
N GLU A 426 -4.45 -60.23 -4.06
CA GLU A 426 -3.28 -60.05 -3.20
C GLU A 426 -1.97 -60.44 -3.91
N ASN A 427 -2.03 -61.34 -4.89
CA ASN A 427 -0.86 -61.72 -5.68
C ASN A 427 -0.57 -60.75 -6.84
N ASN A 428 -1.53 -59.89 -7.19
CA ASN A 428 -1.38 -58.91 -8.26
C ASN A 428 -2.03 -57.55 -7.93
N PRO A 429 -1.38 -56.72 -7.08
CA PRO A 429 -1.89 -55.41 -6.67
C PRO A 429 -2.18 -54.42 -7.80
N SER A 430 -1.61 -54.63 -8.99
CA SER A 430 -1.82 -53.75 -10.15
C SER A 430 -3.25 -53.77 -10.69
N LEU A 431 -4.03 -54.81 -10.36
CA LEU A 431 -5.47 -54.91 -10.69
C LEU A 431 -6.35 -53.93 -9.88
N GLY A 432 -5.75 -53.26 -8.89
CA GLY A 432 -6.40 -52.27 -8.03
C GLY A 432 -6.84 -52.83 -6.68
N PHE A 433 -7.44 -51.95 -5.88
CA PHE A 433 -7.92 -52.24 -4.53
C PHE A 433 -9.43 -51.99 -4.43
N GLU A 434 -10.07 -52.58 -3.43
CA GLU A 434 -11.50 -52.41 -3.14
C GLU A 434 -11.76 -51.32 -2.10
N TYR A 435 -11.02 -51.34 -1.00
CA TYR A 435 -11.14 -50.37 0.09
C TYR A 435 -9.83 -50.26 0.88
N LEU A 436 -9.73 -49.20 1.68
CA LEU A 436 -8.68 -49.03 2.68
C LEU A 436 -9.21 -49.49 4.04
N TYR A 437 -8.39 -50.13 4.85
CA TYR A 437 -8.79 -50.65 6.15
C TYR A 437 -7.69 -50.51 7.20
N LEU A 438 -8.09 -50.64 8.46
CA LEU A 438 -7.21 -50.81 9.61
C LEU A 438 -7.38 -52.21 10.19
N THR A 439 -6.31 -52.75 10.78
CA THR A 439 -6.41 -54.00 11.55
C THR A 439 -7.22 -53.77 12.81
N GLU A 440 -7.76 -54.83 13.42
CA GLU A 440 -8.48 -54.73 14.69
C GLU A 440 -7.62 -54.15 15.83
N GLN A 441 -6.33 -54.45 15.82
CA GLN A 441 -5.37 -53.90 16.79
C GLN A 441 -5.16 -52.40 16.57
N ASP A 442 -4.93 -51.98 15.32
CA ASP A 442 -4.70 -50.58 14.98
C ASP A 442 -5.95 -49.74 15.23
N PHE A 443 -7.13 -50.23 14.83
CA PHE A 443 -8.40 -49.57 15.07
C PHE A 443 -8.67 -49.38 16.57
N SER A 444 -8.44 -50.41 17.38
CA SER A 444 -8.62 -50.35 18.84
C SER A 444 -7.59 -49.45 19.55
N SER A 445 -6.43 -49.21 18.92
CA SER A 445 -5.39 -48.33 19.46
C SER A 445 -5.69 -46.83 19.26
N LEU A 446 -6.60 -46.49 18.34
CA LEU A 446 -6.93 -45.12 18.02
C LEU A 446 -7.96 -44.56 19.01
N PRO A 447 -7.89 -43.25 19.35
CA PRO A 447 -8.94 -42.60 20.11
C PRO A 447 -10.29 -42.70 19.41
N GLU A 448 -11.36 -42.83 20.19
CA GLU A 448 -12.73 -42.87 19.68
C GLU A 448 -13.06 -41.65 18.81
N GLY A 449 -13.76 -41.87 17.70
CA GLY A 449 -14.12 -40.80 16.74
C GLY A 449 -13.00 -40.35 15.79
N THR A 450 -11.83 -40.99 15.81
CA THR A 450 -10.74 -40.66 14.87
C THR A 450 -11.09 -41.04 13.42
N VAL A 451 -11.77 -42.16 13.23
CA VAL A 451 -12.24 -42.66 11.93
C VAL A 451 -13.63 -43.28 12.08
N ASN A 452 -14.45 -43.17 11.03
CA ASN A 452 -15.64 -44.00 10.88
C ASN A 452 -15.26 -45.20 10.02
N ALA A 453 -15.46 -46.41 10.55
CA ALA A 453 -15.11 -47.63 9.86
C ALA A 453 -16.17 -48.71 10.06
N ARG A 454 -16.42 -49.50 9.02
CA ARG A 454 -17.30 -50.67 9.06
C ARG A 454 -16.49 -51.94 9.23
N ARG A 455 -16.97 -52.83 10.10
CA ARG A 455 -16.34 -54.14 10.34
C ARG A 455 -16.65 -55.08 9.18
N VAL A 456 -15.61 -55.64 8.56
CA VAL A 456 -15.67 -56.58 7.44
C VAL A 456 -14.88 -57.82 7.82
N GLU A 457 -15.49 -58.99 7.72
CA GLU A 457 -14.80 -60.28 7.92
C GLU A 457 -14.39 -60.84 6.56
N THR A 458 -13.10 -61.10 6.37
CA THR A 458 -12.55 -61.65 5.12
C THR A 458 -11.92 -63.02 5.38
N ASN A 459 -12.25 -64.02 4.56
CA ASN A 459 -11.61 -65.34 4.65
C ASN A 459 -10.28 -65.34 3.91
N LEU A 460 -9.20 -65.65 4.60
CA LEU A 460 -7.85 -65.77 4.06
C LEU A 460 -7.65 -67.13 3.37
N ALA A 461 -6.64 -67.21 2.50
CA ALA A 461 -6.33 -68.40 1.69
C ALA A 461 -5.94 -69.64 2.53
N ASP A 462 -5.56 -69.44 3.79
CA ASP A 462 -5.24 -70.49 4.77
C ASP A 462 -6.47 -70.99 5.56
N GLY A 463 -7.65 -70.41 5.33
CA GLY A 463 -8.90 -70.73 6.01
C GLY A 463 -9.16 -69.94 7.30
N SER A 464 -8.30 -68.98 7.67
CA SER A 464 -8.51 -68.09 8.81
C SER A 464 -9.40 -66.88 8.44
N VAL A 465 -10.12 -66.33 9.43
CA VAL A 465 -10.98 -65.14 9.25
C VAL A 465 -10.23 -63.92 9.75
N GLU A 466 -9.94 -62.96 8.87
CA GLU A 466 -9.38 -61.67 9.23
C GLU A 466 -10.49 -60.63 9.42
N VAL A 467 -10.50 -59.99 10.57
CA VAL A 467 -11.40 -58.87 10.86
C VAL A 467 -10.73 -57.58 10.41
N ARG A 468 -11.32 -56.92 9.41
CA ARG A 468 -10.85 -55.66 8.84
C ARG A 468 -11.83 -54.55 9.19
N TYR A 469 -11.33 -53.39 9.61
CA TYR A 469 -12.14 -52.19 9.79
C TYR A 469 -11.98 -51.31 8.54
N ALA A 470 -12.87 -51.49 7.57
CA ALA A 470 -12.87 -50.75 6.32
C ALA A 470 -13.25 -49.29 6.58
N LEU A 471 -12.38 -48.36 6.17
CA LEU A 471 -12.52 -46.93 6.43
C LEU A 471 -13.60 -46.33 5.52
N ASP A 472 -14.63 -45.74 6.13
CA ASP A 472 -15.66 -44.96 5.43
C ASP A 472 -15.30 -43.46 5.48
N ASP A 473 -14.98 -42.93 6.67
CA ASP A 473 -14.57 -41.53 6.85
C ASP A 473 -13.31 -41.41 7.73
N ILE A 474 -12.49 -40.41 7.43
CA ILE A 474 -11.33 -40.03 8.24
C ILE A 474 -11.61 -38.66 8.85
N ILE A 475 -11.77 -38.61 10.19
CA ILE A 475 -12.14 -37.39 10.93
C ILE A 475 -10.88 -36.74 11.51
N GLY A 476 -10.16 -37.50 12.33
CA GLY A 476 -8.96 -37.04 13.03
C GLY A 476 -9.20 -36.23 14.27
N GLN A 477 -8.18 -36.22 15.14
CA GLN A 477 -8.16 -35.41 16.37
C GLN A 477 -7.55 -34.03 16.14
N THR A 478 -6.75 -33.88 15.08
CA THR A 478 -6.09 -32.61 14.74
C THR A 478 -7.05 -31.75 13.93
N HIS A 479 -7.56 -30.68 14.55
CA HIS A 479 -8.36 -29.68 13.86
C HIS A 479 -7.52 -28.76 12.98
N GLY A 480 -8.13 -28.21 11.93
CA GLY A 480 -7.57 -27.15 11.11
C GLY A 480 -6.76 -27.67 9.92
N ILE A 481 -7.15 -28.81 9.35
CA ILE A 481 -6.50 -29.43 8.19
C ILE A 481 -7.44 -29.64 7.00
N GLY A 482 -8.76 -29.50 7.20
CA GLY A 482 -9.80 -29.73 6.20
C GLY A 482 -10.88 -28.64 6.11
N VAL A 483 -12.14 -29.08 6.06
CA VAL A 483 -13.32 -28.23 5.77
C VAL A 483 -13.62 -27.19 6.85
N GLU A 484 -13.16 -27.42 8.08
CA GLU A 484 -13.23 -26.46 9.18
C GLU A 484 -12.49 -25.16 8.86
N ASN A 485 -11.37 -25.20 8.12
CA ASN A 485 -10.68 -23.99 7.64
C ASN A 485 -11.49 -23.29 6.54
N LEU A 486 -12.23 -24.03 5.70
CA LEU A 486 -13.08 -23.41 4.67
C LEU A 486 -14.23 -22.64 5.31
N ARG A 487 -14.79 -23.15 6.41
CA ARG A 487 -15.81 -22.42 7.19
C ARG A 487 -15.24 -21.14 7.80
N GLY A 488 -14.05 -21.20 8.39
CA GLY A 488 -13.35 -20.01 8.91
C GLY A 488 -13.01 -18.99 7.81
N SER A 489 -12.51 -19.47 6.67
CA SER A 489 -12.27 -18.65 5.47
C SER A 489 -13.53 -17.95 4.98
N GLY A 490 -14.68 -18.63 4.98
CA GLY A 490 -15.97 -18.03 4.63
C GLY A 490 -16.42 -16.94 5.60
N LEU A 491 -16.19 -17.13 6.91
CA LEU A 491 -16.48 -16.15 7.95
C LEU A 491 -15.71 -14.84 7.74
N ILE A 492 -14.38 -14.93 7.53
CA ILE A 492 -13.54 -13.73 7.33
C ILE A 492 -13.77 -13.04 5.98
N ALA A 493 -14.20 -13.80 4.96
CA ALA A 493 -14.63 -13.22 3.68
C ALA A 493 -15.90 -12.36 3.88
N GLY A 494 -16.89 -12.89 4.59
CA GLY A 494 -18.11 -12.15 4.93
C GLY A 494 -17.82 -10.89 5.73
N GLU A 495 -17.02 -11.00 6.79
CA GLU A 495 -16.63 -9.85 7.62
C GLU A 495 -15.83 -8.82 6.83
N THR A 496 -14.93 -9.23 5.94
CA THR A 496 -14.18 -8.26 5.12
C THR A 496 -15.07 -7.53 4.13
N SER A 497 -16.06 -8.21 3.54
CA SER A 497 -17.06 -7.57 2.69
C SER A 497 -17.87 -6.54 3.46
N LEU A 498 -18.29 -6.87 4.69
CA LEU A 498 -19.04 -5.96 5.57
C LEU A 498 -18.17 -4.76 5.99
N ALA A 499 -16.92 -5.02 6.37
CA ALA A 499 -15.98 -3.99 6.80
C ALA A 499 -15.71 -2.95 5.70
N TYR A 500 -15.67 -3.35 4.42
CA TYR A 500 -15.50 -2.39 3.31
C TYR A 500 -16.67 -1.39 3.22
N ASP A 501 -17.89 -1.83 3.51
CA ASP A 501 -19.08 -0.97 3.44
C ASP A 501 -19.15 0.03 4.61
N GLU A 502 -18.62 -0.35 5.79
CA GLU A 502 -18.73 0.43 7.02
C GLU A 502 -17.49 1.29 7.33
N ILE A 503 -16.27 0.74 7.18
CA ILE A 503 -15.00 1.37 7.57
C ILE A 503 -14.00 1.45 6.41
N PHE A 504 -12.89 2.16 6.63
CA PHE A 504 -11.80 2.18 5.66
C PHE A 504 -11.02 0.86 5.70
N THR A 505 -11.00 0.13 4.59
CA THR A 505 -10.20 -1.08 4.39
C THR A 505 -9.12 -0.85 3.35
N LEU A 506 -7.91 -1.32 3.62
CA LEU A 506 -6.81 -1.35 2.65
C LEU A 506 -6.02 -2.64 2.81
N SER A 507 -5.62 -3.23 1.68
CA SER A 507 -4.82 -4.45 1.63
C SER A 507 -3.47 -4.17 0.96
N PHE A 508 -2.39 -4.66 1.55
CA PHE A 508 -1.04 -4.56 0.99
C PHE A 508 -0.47 -5.97 0.75
N ALA A 509 -0.27 -6.34 -0.52
CA ALA A 509 0.35 -7.60 -0.92
C ALA A 509 1.88 -7.45 -0.96
N THR A 510 2.53 -7.74 0.18
CA THR A 510 3.99 -7.75 0.38
C THR A 510 4.65 -9.05 -0.09
N GLY A 511 3.87 -10.10 -0.32
CA GLY A 511 4.39 -11.37 -0.81
C GLY A 511 3.33 -12.16 -1.53
N ARG A 512 3.63 -13.43 -1.81
CA ARG A 512 2.63 -14.31 -2.43
C ARG A 512 1.37 -14.34 -1.56
N THR A 513 0.23 -14.17 -2.21
CA THR A 513 -1.09 -14.14 -1.57
C THR A 513 -1.99 -15.10 -2.34
N VAL A 514 -2.46 -16.15 -1.66
CA VAL A 514 -3.03 -17.34 -2.33
C VAL A 514 -4.44 -17.64 -1.83
N GLY A 515 -5.34 -18.03 -2.74
CA GLY A 515 -6.66 -18.57 -2.39
C GLY A 515 -7.52 -17.57 -1.61
N ILE A 516 -7.93 -17.91 -0.38
CA ILE A 516 -8.71 -17.00 0.47
C ILE A 516 -8.01 -15.66 0.70
N GLY A 517 -6.68 -15.66 0.85
CA GLY A 517 -5.92 -14.41 1.00
C GLY A 517 -6.09 -13.46 -0.19
N ALA A 518 -6.15 -14.01 -1.42
CA ALA A 518 -6.38 -13.22 -2.63
C ALA A 518 -7.80 -12.63 -2.67
N TYR A 519 -8.80 -13.38 -2.18
CA TYR A 519 -10.15 -12.86 -2.02
C TYR A 519 -10.24 -11.76 -0.96
N LEU A 520 -9.58 -11.91 0.19
CA LEU A 520 -9.55 -10.86 1.22
C LEU A 520 -8.92 -9.57 0.69
N VAL A 521 -7.88 -9.69 -0.14
CA VAL A 521 -7.28 -8.54 -0.82
C VAL A 521 -8.31 -7.84 -1.72
N ARG A 522 -9.04 -8.60 -2.56
CA ARG A 522 -10.08 -8.05 -3.45
C ARG A 522 -11.29 -7.49 -2.69
N LEU A 523 -11.75 -8.17 -1.64
CA LEU A 523 -12.87 -7.77 -0.78
C LEU A 523 -12.53 -6.53 0.06
N GLY A 524 -11.25 -6.37 0.44
CA GLY A 524 -10.73 -5.14 1.03
C GLY A 524 -10.66 -3.97 0.03
N GLN A 525 -10.84 -4.26 -1.26
CA GLN A 525 -10.98 -3.35 -2.40
C GLN A 525 -9.75 -2.54 -2.75
N ARG A 526 -9.22 -1.74 -1.81
CA ARG A 526 -8.05 -0.87 -2.02
C ARG A 526 -6.78 -1.70 -1.89
N VAL A 527 -6.07 -1.91 -3.00
CA VAL A 527 -4.93 -2.83 -3.03
C VAL A 527 -3.65 -2.11 -3.44
N ILE A 528 -2.63 -2.22 -2.60
CA ILE A 528 -1.24 -1.91 -2.95
C ILE A 528 -0.53 -3.24 -3.18
N GLN A 529 0.16 -3.38 -4.31
CA GLN A 529 0.87 -4.59 -4.66
C GLN A 529 2.38 -4.33 -4.73
N GLN A 530 3.17 -5.14 -4.05
CA GLN A 530 4.62 -5.16 -4.28
C GLN A 530 4.94 -5.87 -5.60
N GLN A 531 5.97 -5.41 -6.30
CA GLN A 531 6.48 -5.98 -7.55
C GLN A 531 6.63 -7.52 -7.54
N ASP A 532 7.09 -8.08 -6.41
CA ASP A 532 7.32 -9.53 -6.23
C ASP A 532 6.21 -10.23 -5.42
N GLY A 533 5.07 -9.56 -5.18
CA GLY A 533 3.93 -10.07 -4.41
C GLY A 533 2.77 -10.52 -5.30
N PRO A 534 2.79 -11.74 -5.88
CA PRO A 534 1.72 -12.21 -6.74
C PRO A 534 0.44 -12.49 -5.95
N ILE A 535 -0.70 -12.07 -6.50
CA ILE A 535 -2.05 -12.34 -5.99
C ILE A 535 -2.66 -13.45 -6.84
N ILE A 536 -2.79 -14.67 -6.32
CA ILE A 536 -3.20 -15.84 -7.12
C ILE A 536 -4.30 -16.65 -6.45
N LEU A 537 -5.12 -17.32 -7.27
CA LEU A 537 -6.11 -18.29 -6.76
C LEU A 537 -5.51 -19.70 -6.66
N THR A 538 -4.67 -20.09 -7.62
CA THR A 538 -4.12 -21.43 -7.73
C THR A 538 -2.66 -21.36 -8.16
N GLY A 539 -1.81 -22.21 -7.58
CA GLY A 539 -0.39 -22.27 -7.94
C GLY A 539 -0.20 -22.78 -9.38
N TYR A 540 0.75 -22.20 -10.11
CA TYR A 540 0.98 -22.52 -11.53
C TYR A 540 1.26 -24.01 -11.78
N GLN A 541 1.94 -24.69 -10.84
CA GLN A 541 2.24 -26.12 -10.96
C GLN A 541 0.96 -26.98 -10.92
N ALA A 542 -0.05 -26.58 -10.16
CA ALA A 542 -1.33 -27.29 -10.13
C ALA A 542 -2.08 -27.11 -11.46
N LEU A 543 -2.03 -25.91 -12.06
CA LEU A 543 -2.60 -25.65 -13.38
C LEU A 543 -1.91 -26.45 -14.47
N ASN A 544 -0.57 -26.52 -14.48
CA ASN A 544 0.17 -27.33 -15.43
C ASN A 544 -0.18 -28.83 -15.32
N LYS A 545 -0.33 -29.34 -14.10
CA LYS A 545 -0.79 -30.72 -13.86
C LYS A 545 -2.20 -30.95 -14.41
N LEU A 546 -3.12 -30.01 -14.18
CA LEU A 546 -4.48 -30.08 -14.69
C LEU A 546 -4.53 -30.06 -16.23
N LEU A 547 -3.70 -29.22 -16.86
CA LEU A 547 -3.59 -29.10 -18.31
C LEU A 547 -2.77 -30.23 -18.96
N GLY A 548 -2.08 -31.06 -18.17
CA GLY A 548 -1.21 -32.15 -18.64
C GLY A 548 0.07 -31.68 -19.35
N ARG A 549 0.40 -30.38 -19.28
CA ARG A 549 1.58 -29.80 -19.93
C ARG A 549 2.07 -28.56 -19.18
N GLU A 550 3.35 -28.24 -19.31
CA GLU A 550 3.96 -27.07 -18.67
C GLU A 550 3.63 -25.80 -19.47
N VAL A 551 2.56 -25.11 -19.09
CA VAL A 551 2.12 -23.86 -19.72
C VAL A 551 2.72 -22.64 -19.01
N TYR A 552 2.60 -22.62 -17.69
CA TYR A 552 3.03 -21.50 -16.86
C TYR A 552 4.32 -21.85 -16.12
N THR A 553 5.22 -20.90 -15.93
CA THR A 553 6.54 -21.10 -15.31
C THR A 553 6.74 -20.33 -14.00
N SER A 554 5.88 -19.34 -13.73
CA SER A 554 6.00 -18.43 -12.58
C SER A 554 4.63 -18.06 -12.01
N LEU A 555 4.56 -17.77 -10.71
CA LEU A 555 3.36 -17.22 -10.07
C LEU A 555 3.03 -15.82 -10.61
N ASN A 556 4.04 -15.03 -11.00
CA ASN A 556 3.84 -13.68 -11.52
C ASN A 556 3.12 -13.66 -12.87
N GLN A 557 3.22 -14.71 -13.68
CA GLN A 557 2.47 -14.81 -14.94
C GLN A 557 0.95 -14.85 -14.74
N LEU A 558 0.49 -15.23 -13.54
CA LEU A 558 -0.94 -15.37 -13.22
C LEU A 558 -1.42 -14.27 -12.28
N GLY A 559 -0.57 -13.83 -11.36
CA GLY A 559 -0.94 -12.90 -10.29
C GLY A 559 -0.03 -11.70 -10.09
N GLY A 560 0.99 -11.56 -10.94
CA GLY A 560 1.94 -10.45 -10.85
C GLY A 560 1.33 -9.11 -11.28
N PRO A 561 2.13 -8.03 -11.19
CA PRO A 561 1.71 -6.68 -11.57
C PRO A 561 1.19 -6.56 -13.00
N GLU A 562 1.77 -7.33 -13.94
CA GLU A 562 1.38 -7.37 -15.35
C GLU A 562 -0.05 -7.86 -15.58
N ILE A 563 -0.63 -8.57 -14.59
CA ILE A 563 -2.02 -9.03 -14.63
C ILE A 563 -2.91 -8.12 -13.78
N MET A 564 -2.49 -7.82 -12.55
CA MET A 564 -3.35 -7.18 -11.55
C MET A 564 -3.46 -5.66 -11.70
N LEU A 565 -2.49 -4.99 -12.33
CA LEU A 565 -2.62 -3.55 -12.65
C LEU A 565 -3.54 -3.32 -13.86
N PRO A 566 -3.34 -4.01 -15.02
CA PRO A 566 -4.15 -3.74 -16.21
C PRO A 566 -5.59 -4.25 -16.11
N ASN A 567 -5.92 -5.07 -15.11
CA ASN A 567 -7.29 -5.50 -14.83
C ASN A 567 -7.98 -4.71 -13.69
N GLY A 568 -7.25 -3.80 -13.02
CA GLY A 568 -7.81 -2.95 -11.96
C GLY A 568 -7.96 -3.59 -10.58
N VAL A 569 -7.35 -4.75 -10.31
CA VAL A 569 -7.32 -5.33 -8.96
C VAL A 569 -6.35 -4.55 -8.06
N SER A 570 -5.19 -4.18 -8.58
CA SER A 570 -4.18 -3.40 -7.87
C SER A 570 -4.33 -1.91 -8.18
N HIS A 571 -4.52 -1.08 -7.15
CA HIS A 571 -4.60 0.39 -7.29
C HIS A 571 -3.24 1.02 -7.53
N GLU A 572 -2.19 0.46 -6.92
CA GLU A 572 -0.82 0.98 -6.99
C GLU A 572 0.21 -0.17 -6.94
N LEU A 573 1.29 0.01 -7.70
CA LEU A 573 2.47 -0.85 -7.67
C LEU A 573 3.57 -0.17 -6.86
N VAL A 574 4.21 -0.93 -5.97
CA VAL A 574 5.37 -0.48 -5.20
C VAL A 574 6.54 -1.45 -5.39
N ARG A 575 7.77 -0.95 -5.29
CA ARG A 575 8.99 -1.74 -5.52
C ARG A 575 9.38 -2.56 -4.31
N ASN A 576 9.11 -2.06 -3.12
CA ASN A 576 9.49 -2.68 -1.85
C ASN A 576 8.48 -2.37 -0.73
N ASP A 577 8.62 -3.06 0.40
CA ASP A 577 7.73 -2.92 1.55
C ASP A 577 7.73 -1.52 2.18
N GLN A 578 8.86 -0.82 2.19
CA GLN A 578 8.93 0.55 2.73
C GLN A 578 8.13 1.52 1.86
N GLU A 579 8.25 1.41 0.53
CA GLU A 579 7.43 2.18 -0.42
C GLU A 579 5.94 1.82 -0.27
N GLY A 580 5.63 0.53 -0.05
CA GLY A 580 4.28 0.08 0.29
C GLY A 580 3.70 0.82 1.50
N VAL A 581 4.42 0.84 2.61
CA VAL A 581 3.97 1.53 3.83
C VAL A 581 3.92 3.05 3.64
N ASN A 582 4.85 3.65 2.87
CA ASN A 582 4.77 5.06 2.50
C ASN A 582 3.46 5.37 1.75
N SER A 583 3.07 4.53 0.78
CA SER A 583 1.82 4.67 0.03
C SER A 583 0.59 4.47 0.92
N ILE A 584 0.64 3.54 1.89
CA ILE A 584 -0.42 3.39 2.90
C ILE A 584 -0.59 4.67 3.72
N VAL A 585 0.50 5.22 4.28
CA VAL A 585 0.45 6.46 5.08
C VAL A 585 -0.01 7.64 4.23
N LYS A 586 0.43 7.73 2.97
CA LYS A 586 -0.04 8.75 2.02
C LYS A 586 -1.54 8.62 1.76
N TRP A 587 -2.07 7.41 1.56
CA TRP A 587 -3.51 7.21 1.37
C TRP A 587 -4.29 7.61 2.62
N LEU A 588 -3.83 7.18 3.80
CA LEU A 588 -4.43 7.54 5.09
C LEU A 588 -4.49 9.06 5.30
N SER A 589 -3.57 9.85 4.74
CA SER A 589 -3.62 11.32 4.83
C SER A 589 -4.92 11.92 4.29
N PHE A 590 -5.58 11.26 3.34
CA PHE A 590 -6.88 11.69 2.80
C PHE A 590 -8.08 11.17 3.61
N VAL A 591 -7.88 10.15 4.45
CA VAL A 591 -8.94 9.37 5.11
C VAL A 591 -9.22 9.92 6.52
N PRO A 592 -10.49 10.04 6.95
CA PRO A 592 -10.83 10.44 8.31
C PRO A 592 -10.29 9.42 9.33
N LYS A 593 -10.04 9.86 10.57
CA LYS A 593 -9.53 8.97 11.63
C LYS A 593 -10.52 7.85 12.01
N ASP A 594 -11.82 8.10 11.87
CA ASP A 594 -12.91 7.17 12.16
C ASP A 594 -14.16 7.53 11.35
N ILE A 595 -15.21 6.70 11.42
CA ILE A 595 -16.48 6.94 10.72
C ILE A 595 -17.25 8.16 11.24
N HIS A 596 -16.95 8.68 12.43
CA HIS A 596 -17.68 9.81 12.99
C HIS A 596 -17.06 11.14 12.56
N SER A 597 -15.77 11.11 12.21
CA SER A 597 -14.94 12.25 11.85
C SER A 597 -15.05 12.64 10.37
N VAL A 598 -14.72 13.90 10.08
CA VAL A 598 -14.59 14.43 8.72
C VAL A 598 -13.12 14.33 8.29
N SER A 599 -12.87 14.15 7.00
CA SER A 599 -11.51 14.08 6.45
C SER A 599 -10.72 15.36 6.78
N PRO A 600 -9.43 15.24 7.14
CA PRO A 600 -8.67 16.34 7.71
C PRO A 600 -8.28 17.33 6.61
N ALA A 601 -8.73 18.57 6.73
CA ALA A 601 -8.19 19.67 5.96
C ALA A 601 -6.81 20.04 6.52
N THR A 602 -5.78 20.03 5.68
CA THR A 602 -4.43 20.44 6.07
C THR A 602 -4.19 21.90 5.69
N THR A 603 -3.24 22.56 6.35
CA THR A 603 -2.76 23.86 5.86
C THR A 603 -2.10 23.66 4.51
N SER A 604 -2.58 24.37 3.49
CA SER A 604 -2.00 24.32 2.15
C SER A 604 -0.99 25.46 1.98
N LEU A 605 0.15 25.16 1.37
CA LEU A 605 1.10 26.16 0.90
C LEU A 605 0.63 26.82 -0.40
N ASP A 606 -0.37 26.24 -1.07
CA ASP A 606 -0.91 26.71 -2.35
C ASP A 606 -2.12 27.64 -2.11
N PRO A 607 -2.01 28.95 -2.43
CA PRO A 607 -3.11 29.90 -2.21
C PRO A 607 -4.41 29.47 -2.88
N VAL A 608 -5.53 29.74 -2.21
CA VAL A 608 -6.87 29.41 -2.74
C VAL A 608 -7.31 30.41 -3.80
N ASP A 609 -6.90 31.66 -3.64
CA ASP A 609 -7.27 32.81 -4.45
C ASP A 609 -6.36 33.02 -5.66
N ARG A 610 -5.46 32.08 -5.98
CA ARG A 610 -4.68 32.12 -7.23
C ARG A 610 -5.51 31.74 -8.44
N ASP A 611 -5.11 32.23 -9.60
CA ASP A 611 -5.69 31.79 -10.87
C ASP A 611 -5.15 30.41 -11.28
N ILE A 612 -5.95 29.70 -12.08
CA ILE A 612 -5.49 28.51 -12.80
C ILE A 612 -4.81 28.97 -14.09
N GLU A 613 -3.52 28.66 -14.22
CA GLU A 613 -2.73 29.08 -15.38
C GLU A 613 -2.89 28.11 -16.56
N PHE A 614 -2.87 26.80 -16.29
CA PHE A 614 -3.07 25.79 -17.32
C PHE A 614 -4.53 25.80 -17.79
N THR A 615 -4.76 26.05 -19.08
CA THR A 615 -6.10 26.02 -19.68
C THR A 615 -6.18 24.88 -20.71
N PRO A 616 -7.16 23.97 -20.60
CA PRO A 616 -7.36 22.89 -21.56
C PRO A 616 -7.46 23.40 -23.01
N PRO A 617 -6.60 22.92 -23.94
CA PRO A 617 -6.75 23.22 -25.35
C PRO A 617 -7.98 22.50 -25.96
N LYS A 618 -8.37 22.88 -27.18
CA LYS A 618 -9.41 22.17 -27.93
C LYS A 618 -8.99 20.78 -28.42
N GLY A 619 -7.69 20.56 -28.61
CA GLY A 619 -7.13 19.28 -29.04
C GLY A 619 -6.87 18.32 -27.88
N ALA A 620 -6.29 17.16 -28.16
CA ALA A 620 -5.93 16.20 -27.12
C ALA A 620 -4.77 16.72 -26.25
N TYR A 621 -4.87 16.49 -24.94
CA TYR A 621 -3.90 16.88 -23.92
C TYR A 621 -3.91 15.86 -22.76
N ASP A 622 -2.85 15.85 -21.94
CA ASP A 622 -2.85 15.03 -20.72
C ASP A 622 -3.71 15.72 -19.66
N VAL A 623 -4.80 15.06 -19.26
CA VAL A 623 -5.72 15.62 -18.28
C VAL A 623 -5.06 15.87 -16.91
N ARG A 624 -3.95 15.18 -16.59
CA ARG A 624 -3.20 15.37 -15.34
C ARG A 624 -2.61 16.77 -15.23
N GLU A 625 -2.27 17.41 -16.36
CA GLU A 625 -1.76 18.78 -16.39
C GLU A 625 -2.80 19.79 -15.92
N MET A 626 -4.07 19.56 -16.26
CA MET A 626 -5.19 20.37 -15.77
C MET A 626 -5.40 20.22 -14.26
N LEU A 627 -5.13 19.03 -13.72
CA LEU A 627 -5.35 18.72 -12.31
C LEU A 627 -4.20 19.26 -11.44
N ALA A 628 -2.95 18.88 -11.75
CA ALA A 628 -1.79 19.13 -10.91
C ALA A 628 -0.87 20.25 -11.41
N GLY A 629 -1.04 20.71 -12.66
CA GLY A 629 -0.14 21.63 -13.34
C GLY A 629 0.85 20.92 -14.26
N ARG A 630 1.59 21.70 -15.06
CA ARG A 630 2.60 21.20 -16.01
C ARG A 630 3.93 21.89 -15.75
N VAL A 631 5.02 21.12 -15.79
CA VAL A 631 6.38 21.66 -15.86
C VAL A 631 6.71 21.90 -17.34
N GLU A 632 6.90 23.16 -17.71
CA GLU A 632 7.29 23.56 -19.06
C GLU A 632 8.78 23.26 -19.32
N SER A 633 9.16 23.26 -20.60
CA SER A 633 10.52 22.92 -21.06
C SER A 633 11.61 23.84 -20.52
N ASP A 634 11.25 25.05 -20.09
CA ASP A 634 12.11 26.06 -19.48
C ASP A 634 12.22 25.92 -17.95
N GLY A 635 11.57 24.90 -17.37
CA GLY A 635 11.49 24.67 -15.93
C GLY A 635 10.41 25.48 -15.22
N LYS A 636 9.62 26.30 -15.94
CA LYS A 636 8.50 27.03 -15.36
C LYS A 636 7.35 26.08 -15.05
N ILE A 637 6.82 26.14 -13.84
CA ILE A 637 5.67 25.34 -13.44
C ILE A 637 4.41 26.17 -13.69
N THR A 638 3.52 25.67 -14.53
CA THR A 638 2.17 26.20 -14.69
C THR A 638 1.24 25.52 -13.70
N SER A 639 0.45 26.30 -13.00
CA SER A 639 -0.43 25.79 -11.94
C SER A 639 -1.72 25.17 -12.49
N GLY A 640 -2.12 24.02 -11.92
CA GLY A 640 -3.38 23.33 -12.20
C GLY A 640 -4.51 23.71 -11.25
N PHE A 641 -5.61 22.96 -11.28
CA PHE A 641 -6.79 23.18 -10.43
C PHE A 641 -6.54 22.88 -8.95
N PHE A 642 -5.90 21.74 -8.66
CA PHE A 642 -5.61 21.28 -7.31
C PHE A 642 -4.30 21.84 -6.77
N ASP A 643 -4.05 21.58 -5.48
CA ASP A 643 -2.82 21.98 -4.80
C ASP A 643 -1.62 21.26 -5.43
N ALA A 644 -0.54 22.01 -5.66
CA ALA A 644 0.70 21.48 -6.24
C ALA A 644 1.20 20.24 -5.46
N GLY A 645 1.49 19.14 -6.18
CA GLY A 645 1.98 17.89 -5.58
C GLY A 645 0.96 17.11 -4.73
N SER A 646 -0.32 17.51 -4.71
CA SER A 646 -1.35 16.83 -3.91
C SER A 646 -2.05 15.68 -4.66
N PHE A 647 -2.12 15.74 -5.98
CA PHE A 647 -2.82 14.72 -6.79
C PHE A 647 -2.01 13.43 -6.85
N LYS A 648 -2.64 12.33 -6.44
CA LYS A 648 -2.13 10.96 -6.58
C LYS A 648 -3.13 10.15 -7.39
N GLU A 649 -2.70 9.68 -8.55
CA GLU A 649 -3.47 8.78 -9.41
C GLU A 649 -3.45 7.35 -8.90
N TYR A 650 -4.57 6.65 -9.04
CA TYR A 650 -4.73 5.23 -8.75
C TYR A 650 -5.38 4.51 -9.94
N LEU A 651 -5.13 3.20 -10.07
CA LEU A 651 -5.65 2.37 -11.16
C LEU A 651 -5.23 2.89 -12.56
N ALA A 652 -4.03 3.46 -12.69
CA ALA A 652 -3.56 4.15 -13.90
C ALA A 652 -3.50 3.23 -15.14
N ASP A 653 -3.24 1.93 -14.94
CA ASP A 653 -3.02 0.97 -16.03
C ASP A 653 -4.30 0.32 -16.58
N TRP A 654 -5.45 0.56 -15.95
CA TRP A 654 -6.74 -0.02 -16.34
C TRP A 654 -7.78 1.06 -16.60
N GLY A 655 -8.63 0.88 -17.61
CA GLY A 655 -9.65 1.86 -18.01
C GLY A 655 -9.03 3.24 -18.27
N LYS A 656 -8.00 3.31 -19.11
CA LYS A 656 -7.12 4.48 -19.31
C LYS A 656 -7.85 5.72 -19.85
N SER A 657 -9.04 5.57 -20.42
CA SER A 657 -9.88 6.70 -20.84
C SER A 657 -10.41 7.54 -19.66
N VAL A 658 -10.32 7.03 -18.43
CA VAL A 658 -10.70 7.75 -17.20
C VAL A 658 -9.55 7.75 -16.21
N VAL A 659 -9.20 8.94 -15.71
CA VAL A 659 -8.19 9.16 -14.68
C VAL A 659 -8.90 9.30 -13.33
N VAL A 660 -8.48 8.51 -12.35
CA VAL A 660 -9.06 8.49 -11.00
C VAL A 660 -7.95 8.74 -9.99
N GLY A 661 -8.19 9.57 -8.99
CA GLY A 661 -7.20 9.83 -7.95
C GLY A 661 -7.75 10.57 -6.75
N ARG A 662 -6.84 10.96 -5.85
CA ARG A 662 -7.13 11.80 -4.68
C ARG A 662 -6.25 13.05 -4.76
N ALA A 663 -6.83 14.20 -4.45
CA ALA A 663 -6.12 15.48 -4.45
C ALA A 663 -6.57 16.35 -3.27
N ARG A 664 -5.91 17.51 -3.09
CA ARG A 664 -6.35 18.54 -2.16
C ARG A 664 -6.71 19.82 -2.90
N LEU A 665 -7.79 20.47 -2.48
CA LEU A 665 -8.21 21.79 -2.92
C LEU A 665 -8.14 22.77 -1.74
N GLY A 666 -7.12 23.61 -1.70
CA GLY A 666 -6.84 24.49 -0.57
C GLY A 666 -6.71 23.72 0.75
N GLY A 667 -6.12 22.53 0.69
CA GLY A 667 -5.96 21.62 1.84
C GLY A 667 -7.11 20.63 2.06
N ILE A 668 -8.29 20.83 1.45
CA ILE A 668 -9.45 19.93 1.60
C ILE A 668 -9.23 18.68 0.74
N PRO A 669 -9.19 17.46 1.32
CA PRO A 669 -9.00 16.23 0.54
C PRO A 669 -10.27 15.87 -0.23
N MET A 670 -10.12 15.42 -1.47
CA MET A 670 -11.24 15.01 -2.32
C MET A 670 -10.87 13.94 -3.34
N GLY A 671 -11.87 13.14 -3.71
CA GLY A 671 -11.79 12.19 -4.81
C GLY A 671 -11.92 12.93 -6.14
N VAL A 672 -11.14 12.50 -7.13
CA VAL A 672 -11.07 13.13 -8.45
C VAL A 672 -11.35 12.08 -9.52
N ILE A 673 -12.26 12.42 -10.44
CA ILE A 673 -12.54 11.65 -11.66
C ILE A 673 -12.41 12.62 -12.83
N ALA A 674 -11.56 12.31 -13.78
CA ALA A 674 -11.34 13.14 -14.96
C ALA A 674 -11.25 12.27 -16.23
N VAL A 675 -11.55 12.84 -17.39
CA VAL A 675 -11.58 12.10 -18.65
C VAL A 675 -10.31 12.35 -19.44
N GLU A 676 -9.65 11.28 -19.86
CA GLU A 676 -8.50 11.36 -20.76
C GLU A 676 -8.99 11.71 -22.17
N THR A 677 -8.29 12.65 -22.81
CA THR A 677 -8.67 13.15 -24.14
C THR A 677 -7.84 12.51 -25.25
N ARG A 678 -6.66 11.98 -24.92
CA ARG A 678 -5.83 11.22 -25.85
C ARG A 678 -6.40 9.82 -26.05
N THR A 679 -6.22 9.29 -27.26
CA THR A 679 -6.46 7.86 -27.51
C THR A 679 -5.42 7.04 -26.75
N GLY A 680 -5.89 6.11 -25.92
CA GLY A 680 -5.04 5.16 -25.21
C GLY A 680 -5.15 3.76 -25.80
N ASP A 681 -4.19 2.90 -25.46
CA ASP A 681 -4.20 1.50 -25.88
C ASP A 681 -4.50 0.58 -24.69
N ARG A 682 -5.48 -0.30 -24.89
CA ARG A 682 -5.72 -1.46 -24.02
C ARG A 682 -4.98 -2.66 -24.60
N ARG A 683 -4.07 -3.24 -23.81
CA ARG A 683 -3.32 -4.44 -24.19
C ARG A 683 -3.92 -5.64 -23.49
N ILE A 684 -4.31 -6.64 -24.26
CA ILE A 684 -4.80 -7.92 -23.77
C ILE A 684 -3.68 -8.95 -24.02
N PRO A 685 -3.06 -9.52 -22.98
CA PRO A 685 -1.97 -10.47 -23.15
C PRO A 685 -2.46 -11.75 -23.83
N ALA A 686 -1.57 -12.40 -24.58
CA ALA A 686 -1.84 -13.72 -25.13
C ALA A 686 -1.99 -14.74 -23.99
N ASP A 687 -2.97 -15.62 -24.08
CA ASP A 687 -3.13 -16.73 -23.13
C ASP A 687 -2.20 -17.89 -23.51
N PRO A 688 -1.18 -18.23 -22.71
CA PRO A 688 -0.29 -19.36 -22.99
C PRO A 688 -1.04 -20.72 -22.99
N GLY A 689 -2.20 -20.79 -22.33
CA GLY A 689 -3.10 -21.94 -22.32
C GLY A 689 -3.70 -22.26 -23.69
N ASN A 690 -3.77 -21.29 -24.60
CA ASN A 690 -4.23 -21.47 -25.97
C ASN A 690 -3.12 -21.08 -26.97
N ALA A 691 -2.60 -22.06 -27.72
CA ALA A 691 -1.50 -21.83 -28.67
C ALA A 691 -1.85 -20.87 -29.82
N GLU A 692 -3.13 -20.68 -30.13
CA GLU A 692 -3.59 -19.74 -31.16
C GLU A 692 -3.74 -18.31 -30.64
N SER A 693 -3.73 -18.12 -29.31
CA SER A 693 -3.87 -16.81 -28.70
C SER A 693 -2.70 -15.89 -29.07
N ARG A 694 -3.03 -14.63 -29.36
CA ARG A 694 -2.06 -13.57 -29.69
C ARG A 694 -2.37 -12.36 -28.82
N GLU A 695 -1.35 -11.54 -28.58
CA GLU A 695 -1.56 -10.25 -27.94
C GLU A 695 -2.45 -9.38 -28.82
N ILE A 696 -3.47 -8.77 -28.22
CA ILE A 696 -4.40 -7.86 -28.89
C ILE A 696 -4.19 -6.47 -28.31
N ILE A 697 -3.91 -5.50 -29.18
CA ILE A 697 -3.82 -4.09 -28.82
C ILE A 697 -5.07 -3.40 -29.37
N GLU A 698 -5.93 -2.94 -28.47
CA GLU A 698 -7.18 -2.29 -28.78
C GLU A 698 -7.07 -0.78 -28.55
N PRO A 699 -7.20 0.06 -29.59
CA PRO A 699 -7.25 1.50 -29.40
C PRO A 699 -8.57 1.90 -28.74
N GLN A 700 -8.48 2.68 -27.67
CA GLN A 700 -9.59 3.28 -26.95
C GLN A 700 -9.54 4.79 -27.14
N ALA A 701 -10.50 5.33 -27.87
CA ALA A 701 -10.60 6.78 -28.10
C ALA A 701 -10.79 7.53 -26.77
N GLY A 702 -10.15 8.70 -26.64
CA GLY A 702 -10.40 9.59 -25.52
C GLY A 702 -11.85 10.09 -25.52
N GLN A 703 -12.31 10.62 -24.39
CA GLN A 703 -13.67 11.17 -24.21
C GLN A 703 -14.82 10.15 -24.39
N VAL A 704 -14.54 8.84 -24.38
CA VAL A 704 -15.55 7.79 -24.54
C VAL A 704 -15.49 6.81 -23.37
N TRP A 705 -16.66 6.43 -22.85
CA TRP A 705 -16.75 5.31 -21.92
C TRP A 705 -16.74 3.96 -22.66
N PHE A 706 -15.83 3.11 -22.23
CA PHE A 706 -15.72 1.67 -22.51
C PHE A 706 -16.11 0.85 -21.28
N PRO A 707 -16.37 -0.46 -21.41
CA PRO A 707 -16.75 -1.32 -20.29
C PRO A 707 -15.85 -1.21 -19.05
N ASP A 708 -14.53 -1.25 -19.26
CA ASP A 708 -13.51 -1.10 -18.22
C ASP A 708 -13.55 0.28 -17.55
N SER A 709 -13.60 1.36 -18.34
CA SER A 709 -13.63 2.73 -17.82
C SER A 709 -14.92 3.10 -17.10
N ALA A 710 -16.08 2.56 -17.53
CA ALA A 710 -17.35 2.75 -16.85
C ALA A 710 -17.35 2.02 -15.49
N TYR A 711 -16.86 0.78 -15.46
CA TYR A 711 -16.73 0.03 -14.22
C TYR A 711 -15.68 0.66 -13.28
N LYS A 712 -14.55 1.15 -13.80
CA LYS A 712 -13.57 1.94 -13.03
C LYS A 712 -14.19 3.17 -12.40
N THR A 713 -15.05 3.88 -13.13
CA THR A 713 -15.75 5.07 -12.62
C THR A 713 -16.71 4.69 -11.48
N ALA A 714 -17.51 3.63 -11.65
CA ALA A 714 -18.42 3.15 -10.62
C ALA A 714 -17.67 2.68 -9.35
N GLN A 715 -16.59 1.92 -9.51
CA GLN A 715 -15.76 1.44 -8.40
C GLN A 715 -15.07 2.61 -7.67
N ALA A 716 -14.56 3.61 -8.40
CA ALA A 716 -13.96 4.79 -7.80
C ALA A 716 -14.96 5.57 -6.92
N ILE A 717 -16.19 5.75 -7.40
CA ILE A 717 -17.26 6.42 -6.63
C ILE A 717 -17.53 5.62 -5.34
N GLN A 718 -17.63 4.30 -5.41
CA GLN A 718 -17.82 3.47 -4.22
C GLN A 718 -16.65 3.60 -3.23
N ASP A 719 -15.40 3.55 -3.72
CA ASP A 719 -14.19 3.67 -2.90
C ASP A 719 -14.08 5.02 -2.19
N PHE A 720 -14.44 6.13 -2.86
CA PHE A 720 -14.43 7.46 -2.25
C PHE A 720 -15.50 7.64 -1.17
N GLY A 721 -16.64 6.94 -1.30
CA GLY A 721 -17.78 7.07 -0.40
C GLY A 721 -17.67 6.18 0.84
N ARG A 722 -17.35 4.89 0.63
CA ARG A 722 -17.31 3.86 1.67
C ARG A 722 -15.98 3.95 2.43
N GLY A 723 -16.00 4.23 3.73
CA GLY A 723 -14.80 4.37 4.56
C GLY A 723 -13.97 5.65 4.34
N GLU A 724 -13.80 6.13 3.10
CA GLU A 724 -13.00 7.34 2.81
C GLU A 724 -13.75 8.65 3.07
N LYS A 725 -15.07 8.65 2.86
CA LYS A 725 -15.96 9.80 3.09
C LYS A 725 -15.47 11.11 2.46
N LEU A 726 -14.92 11.02 1.25
CA LEU A 726 -14.41 12.18 0.53
C LEU A 726 -15.54 12.87 -0.26
N PRO A 727 -15.51 14.20 -0.45
CA PRO A 727 -16.25 14.81 -1.55
C PRO A 727 -15.63 14.43 -2.89
N ILE A 728 -16.40 14.44 -3.98
CA ILE A 728 -15.93 14.11 -5.34
C ILE A 728 -15.95 15.34 -6.23
N MET A 729 -14.89 15.51 -7.03
CA MET A 729 -14.86 16.38 -8.20
C MET A 729 -14.79 15.55 -9.49
N ILE A 730 -15.81 15.66 -10.33
CA ILE A 730 -15.89 15.00 -11.64
C ILE A 730 -15.70 16.06 -12.73
N PHE A 731 -14.54 16.03 -13.40
CA PHE A 731 -14.29 16.84 -14.59
C PHE A 731 -14.88 16.14 -15.81
N ALA A 732 -16.15 16.41 -16.09
CA ALA A 732 -16.94 15.71 -17.10
C ALA A 732 -16.56 16.17 -18.52
N ASN A 733 -16.09 15.24 -19.34
CA ASN A 733 -15.70 15.48 -20.73
C ASN A 733 -15.92 14.23 -21.60
N TRP A 734 -17.10 13.60 -21.46
CA TRP A 734 -17.49 12.41 -22.23
C TRP A 734 -18.47 12.74 -23.35
N ARG A 735 -18.13 12.34 -24.57
CA ARG A 735 -19.00 12.42 -25.75
C ARG A 735 -20.04 11.30 -25.82
N GLY A 736 -19.96 10.32 -24.94
CA GLY A 736 -20.91 9.22 -24.87
C GLY A 736 -20.27 7.90 -24.45
N PHE A 737 -21.05 6.84 -24.65
CA PHE A 737 -20.63 5.45 -24.48
C PHE A 737 -20.23 4.84 -25.82
N SER A 738 -19.30 3.89 -25.80
CA SER A 738 -18.99 3.10 -26.99
C SER A 738 -20.17 2.19 -27.35
N GLY A 739 -20.87 2.53 -28.44
CA GLY A 739 -21.99 1.76 -28.98
C GLY A 739 -21.60 0.62 -29.91
N GLY A 740 -20.31 0.29 -30.02
CA GLY A 740 -19.83 -0.79 -30.90
C GLY A 740 -20.29 -2.16 -30.43
N THR A 741 -20.57 -3.08 -31.35
CA THR A 741 -21.09 -4.43 -31.05
C THR A 741 -20.25 -5.17 -30.01
N ARG A 742 -18.92 -5.05 -30.08
CA ARG A 742 -17.98 -5.65 -29.12
C ARG A 742 -18.18 -5.11 -27.71
N ASP A 743 -18.28 -3.79 -27.56
CA ASP A 743 -18.36 -3.15 -26.24
C ASP A 743 -19.76 -3.30 -25.63
N MET A 744 -20.79 -3.35 -26.49
CA MET A 744 -22.15 -3.75 -26.11
C MET A 744 -22.19 -5.20 -25.59
N PHE A 745 -21.53 -6.13 -26.28
CA PHE A 745 -21.35 -7.51 -25.82
C PHE A 745 -20.51 -7.57 -24.53
N GLY A 746 -19.51 -6.70 -24.41
CA GLY A 746 -18.72 -6.46 -23.20
C GLY A 746 -19.50 -5.79 -22.06
N GLU A 747 -20.84 -5.83 -22.10
CA GLU A 747 -21.74 -5.47 -21.00
C GLU A 747 -21.67 -4.01 -20.56
N ILE A 748 -21.28 -3.10 -21.46
CA ILE A 748 -21.15 -1.66 -21.16
C ILE A 748 -22.39 -1.05 -20.49
N LEU A 749 -23.60 -1.52 -20.84
CA LEU A 749 -24.84 -1.06 -20.23
C LEU A 749 -24.95 -1.43 -18.73
N LYS A 750 -24.46 -2.60 -18.32
CA LYS A 750 -24.43 -2.99 -16.91
C LYS A 750 -23.52 -2.05 -16.13
N PHE A 751 -22.33 -1.76 -16.67
CA PHE A 751 -21.36 -0.88 -16.02
C PHE A 751 -21.79 0.59 -16.01
N GLY A 752 -22.51 1.05 -17.05
CA GLY A 752 -23.16 2.36 -17.05
C GLY A 752 -24.22 2.50 -15.95
N ALA A 753 -25.03 1.47 -15.72
CA ALA A 753 -26.01 1.45 -14.63
C ALA A 753 -25.36 1.48 -13.24
N MET A 754 -24.21 0.80 -13.07
CA MET A 754 -23.48 0.81 -11.80
C MET A 754 -22.99 2.21 -11.38
N ILE A 755 -22.73 3.12 -12.33
CA ILE A 755 -22.39 4.52 -12.03
C ILE A 755 -23.58 5.20 -11.32
N VAL A 756 -24.80 5.00 -11.85
CA VAL A 756 -26.04 5.55 -11.27
C VAL A 756 -26.29 4.96 -9.88
N ASP A 757 -26.13 3.65 -9.70
CA ASP A 757 -26.30 3.00 -8.40
C ASP A 757 -25.32 3.52 -7.35
N ALA A 758 -24.06 3.75 -7.75
CA ALA A 758 -23.03 4.32 -6.90
C ALA A 758 -23.34 5.77 -6.50
N LEU A 759 -23.76 6.62 -7.44
CA LEU A 759 -24.11 8.03 -7.16
C LEU A 759 -25.38 8.17 -6.31
N ARG A 760 -26.39 7.33 -6.55
CA ARG A 760 -27.65 7.31 -5.79
C ARG A 760 -27.42 7.06 -4.31
N THR A 761 -26.50 6.16 -3.98
CA THR A 761 -26.18 5.77 -2.59
C THR A 761 -25.08 6.61 -1.95
N TYR A 762 -24.50 7.55 -2.70
CA TYR A 762 -23.41 8.39 -2.25
C TYR A 762 -23.85 9.39 -1.18
N LYS A 763 -23.03 9.56 -0.14
CA LYS A 763 -23.40 10.33 1.06
C LYS A 763 -22.67 11.67 1.20
N GLN A 764 -21.64 11.92 0.40
CA GLN A 764 -20.82 13.13 0.45
C GLN A 764 -21.09 14.04 -0.76
N PRO A 765 -20.73 15.34 -0.71
CA PRO A 765 -20.94 16.24 -1.84
C PRO A 765 -20.23 15.77 -3.12
N VAL A 766 -20.93 15.81 -4.25
CA VAL A 766 -20.41 15.48 -5.58
C VAL A 766 -20.55 16.70 -6.48
N PHE A 767 -19.45 17.13 -7.07
CA PHE A 767 -19.41 18.25 -7.99
C PHE A 767 -19.10 17.74 -9.38
N VAL A 768 -20.03 17.91 -10.31
CA VAL A 768 -19.83 17.63 -11.73
C VAL A 768 -19.54 18.95 -12.43
N TYR A 769 -18.35 19.09 -13.00
CA TYR A 769 -17.93 20.31 -13.68
C TYR A 769 -17.48 20.00 -15.10
N LEU A 770 -18.08 20.67 -16.09
CA LEU A 770 -17.63 20.60 -17.48
C LEU A 770 -16.51 21.64 -17.67
N PRO A 771 -15.24 21.22 -17.85
CA PRO A 771 -14.11 22.13 -18.01
C PRO A 771 -14.16 22.87 -19.36
N PRO A 772 -13.27 23.87 -19.61
CA PRO A 772 -13.15 24.51 -20.91
C PRO A 772 -12.99 23.49 -22.05
N ASN A 773 -13.73 23.70 -23.14
CA ASN A 773 -13.78 22.77 -24.27
C ASN A 773 -14.27 21.34 -23.90
N GLY A 774 -14.74 21.13 -22.68
CA GLY A 774 -15.33 19.88 -22.23
C GLY A 774 -16.69 19.66 -22.87
N GLU A 775 -16.96 18.41 -23.22
CA GLU A 775 -18.21 17.99 -23.85
C GLU A 775 -18.93 16.95 -22.99
N LEU A 776 -20.25 17.08 -22.83
CA LEU A 776 -21.06 16.06 -22.18
C LEU A 776 -22.32 15.78 -23.00
N ARG A 777 -22.41 14.57 -23.56
CA ARG A 777 -23.44 14.25 -24.57
C ARG A 777 -24.28 13.03 -24.23
N GLY A 778 -25.56 13.09 -24.63
CA GLY A 778 -26.46 11.94 -24.68
C GLY A 778 -26.47 11.12 -23.40
N GLY A 779 -26.22 9.81 -23.53
CA GLY A 779 -26.19 8.89 -22.39
C GLY A 779 -25.13 9.25 -21.34
N ALA A 780 -24.05 9.93 -21.71
CA ALA A 780 -23.03 10.30 -20.74
C ALA A 780 -23.51 11.36 -19.75
N TRP A 781 -24.38 12.29 -20.19
CA TRP A 781 -25.04 13.23 -19.29
C TRP A 781 -25.95 12.50 -18.30
N VAL A 782 -26.77 11.57 -18.80
CA VAL A 782 -27.81 10.87 -18.03
C VAL A 782 -27.26 10.19 -16.79
N VAL A 783 -26.07 9.58 -16.87
CA VAL A 783 -25.50 8.80 -15.76
C VAL A 783 -24.79 9.63 -14.69
N VAL A 784 -24.62 10.95 -14.90
CA VAL A 784 -24.00 11.87 -13.93
C VAL A 784 -24.86 13.11 -13.63
N ASP A 785 -26.13 13.09 -14.05
CA ASP A 785 -27.05 14.20 -13.81
C ASP A 785 -27.33 14.37 -12.30
N PRO A 786 -27.39 15.60 -11.77
CA PRO A 786 -27.60 15.82 -10.35
C PRO A 786 -28.94 15.28 -9.82
N THR A 787 -29.95 15.07 -10.69
CA THR A 787 -31.24 14.49 -10.30
C THR A 787 -31.15 13.05 -9.78
N ILE A 788 -30.03 12.35 -10.03
CA ILE A 788 -29.77 11.02 -9.46
C ILE A 788 -29.72 11.09 -7.92
N ASN A 789 -29.14 12.16 -7.38
CA ASN A 789 -29.04 12.41 -5.94
C ASN A 789 -28.95 13.91 -5.66
N GLU A 790 -30.09 14.60 -5.80
CA GLU A 790 -30.20 16.08 -5.66
C GLU A 790 -29.72 16.59 -4.30
N ARG A 791 -29.71 15.72 -3.28
CA ARG A 791 -29.25 16.06 -1.94
C ARG A 791 -27.75 16.32 -1.89
N MET A 792 -26.97 15.59 -2.70
CA MET A 792 -25.51 15.59 -2.64
C MET A 792 -24.84 16.12 -3.91
N MET A 793 -25.49 16.02 -5.07
CA MET A 793 -24.90 16.34 -6.37
C MET A 793 -25.16 17.80 -6.78
N GLU A 794 -24.13 18.44 -7.31
CA GLU A 794 -24.21 19.77 -7.93
C GLU A 794 -23.48 19.78 -9.27
N MET A 795 -24.05 20.45 -10.27
CA MET A 795 -23.51 20.48 -11.63
C MET A 795 -23.23 21.91 -12.11
N TYR A 796 -22.07 22.08 -12.73
CA TYR A 796 -21.50 23.34 -13.19
C TYR A 796 -20.91 23.20 -14.59
N ALA A 797 -20.86 24.30 -15.33
CA ALA A 797 -20.30 24.30 -16.69
C ALA A 797 -19.37 25.49 -16.91
N ASP A 798 -18.29 25.30 -17.68
CA ASP A 798 -17.45 26.41 -18.13
C ASP A 798 -18.14 27.21 -19.26
N LYS A 799 -17.81 28.50 -19.38
CA LYS A 799 -18.27 29.36 -20.49
C LYS A 799 -18.04 28.75 -21.89
N GLN A 800 -16.95 27.99 -22.07
CA GLN A 800 -16.55 27.39 -23.34
C GLN A 800 -16.97 25.92 -23.49
N SER A 801 -17.57 25.31 -22.48
CA SER A 801 -18.04 23.92 -22.54
C SER A 801 -19.23 23.73 -23.49
N ARG A 802 -19.52 22.47 -23.83
CA ARG A 802 -20.68 22.08 -24.63
C ARG A 802 -21.43 20.89 -24.03
N GLY A 803 -22.74 20.88 -24.19
CA GLY A 803 -23.59 19.82 -23.69
C GLY A 803 -24.91 19.78 -24.41
N GLY A 804 -25.30 18.58 -24.84
CA GLY A 804 -26.41 18.38 -25.76
C GLY A 804 -26.75 16.90 -25.92
N ILE A 805 -27.85 16.62 -26.61
CA ILE A 805 -28.31 15.23 -26.79
C ILE A 805 -27.39 14.45 -27.73
N LEU A 806 -26.95 15.10 -28.81
CA LEU A 806 -26.09 14.54 -29.84
C LEU A 806 -25.12 15.63 -30.31
N GLU A 807 -24.03 15.24 -30.98
CA GLU A 807 -23.09 16.22 -31.52
C GLU A 807 -23.74 17.05 -32.66
N PRO A 808 -23.34 18.32 -32.84
CA PRO A 808 -23.92 19.20 -33.86
C PRO A 808 -24.00 18.58 -35.28
N PRO A 809 -22.96 17.88 -35.80
CA PRO A 809 -23.06 17.23 -37.10
C PRO A 809 -24.19 16.19 -37.18
N GLY A 810 -24.30 15.32 -36.16
CA GLY A 810 -25.36 14.31 -36.11
C GLY A 810 -26.77 14.90 -35.96
N ILE A 811 -26.91 16.02 -35.24
CA ILE A 811 -28.20 16.72 -35.16
C ILE A 811 -28.60 17.26 -36.53
N CYS A 812 -27.66 17.86 -37.28
CA CYS A 812 -27.93 18.43 -38.59
C CYS A 812 -28.40 17.39 -39.61
N GLU A 813 -27.86 16.17 -39.57
CA GLU A 813 -28.31 15.06 -40.43
C GLU A 813 -29.80 14.72 -40.22
N VAL A 814 -30.30 14.88 -38.99
CA VAL A 814 -31.67 14.50 -38.64
C VAL A 814 -32.65 15.68 -38.75
N LYS A 815 -32.25 16.86 -38.26
CA LYS A 815 -33.13 18.01 -38.02
C LYS A 815 -32.87 19.22 -38.90
N PHE A 816 -31.69 19.34 -39.51
CA PHE A 816 -31.39 20.43 -40.45
C PHE A 816 -30.83 19.88 -41.75
N ARG A 817 -31.69 19.11 -42.42
CA ARG A 817 -31.34 18.27 -43.57
C ARG A 817 -30.97 19.13 -44.79
N LYS A 818 -30.40 18.48 -45.81
CA LYS A 818 -30.01 19.12 -47.07
C LYS A 818 -31.10 20.05 -47.65
N ASN A 819 -32.37 19.64 -47.63
CA ASN A 819 -33.46 20.47 -48.16
C ASN A 819 -33.67 21.78 -47.37
N ASP A 820 -33.48 21.75 -46.05
CA ASP A 820 -33.63 22.94 -45.20
C ASP A 820 -32.42 23.87 -45.36
N GLN A 821 -31.23 23.30 -45.59
CA GLN A 821 -30.04 24.05 -45.96
C GLN A 821 -30.21 24.74 -47.32
N ILE A 822 -30.75 24.05 -48.33
CA ILE A 822 -31.07 24.63 -49.65
C ILE A 822 -32.08 25.76 -49.50
N LYS A 823 -33.18 25.57 -48.76
CA LYS A 823 -34.13 26.66 -48.47
C LYS A 823 -33.47 27.89 -47.84
N MET A 824 -32.48 27.66 -46.96
CA MET A 824 -31.70 28.74 -46.37
C MET A 824 -30.81 29.44 -47.41
N MET A 825 -30.20 28.70 -48.34
CA MET A 825 -29.41 29.26 -49.44
C MET A 825 -30.25 30.20 -50.31
N HIS A 826 -31.42 29.75 -50.76
CA HIS A 826 -32.33 30.55 -51.59
C HIS A 826 -32.90 31.77 -50.85
N ARG A 827 -32.80 31.82 -49.52
CA ARG A 827 -33.20 32.99 -48.72
C ARG A 827 -32.08 34.01 -48.51
N LEU A 828 -30.81 33.58 -48.50
CA LEU A 828 -29.67 34.40 -48.08
C LEU A 828 -28.68 34.72 -49.20
N ASP A 829 -28.51 33.84 -50.19
CA ASP A 829 -27.56 34.03 -51.28
C ASP A 829 -28.15 34.91 -52.38
N ALA A 830 -27.53 36.06 -52.64
CA ALA A 830 -28.02 37.05 -53.60
C ALA A 830 -28.05 36.53 -55.05
N GLU A 831 -27.14 35.62 -55.42
CA GLU A 831 -27.07 35.03 -56.77
C GLU A 831 -28.19 34.02 -56.98
N LEU A 832 -28.46 33.14 -56.01
CA LEU A 832 -29.62 32.24 -56.06
C LEU A 832 -30.95 33.01 -56.06
N ILE A 833 -31.09 34.07 -55.27
CA ILE A 833 -32.28 34.92 -55.28
C ILE A 833 -32.51 35.56 -56.66
N ALA A 834 -31.43 36.01 -57.31
CA ALA A 834 -31.49 36.57 -58.66
C ALA A 834 -31.88 35.50 -59.69
N LEU A 835 -31.25 34.33 -59.63
CA LEU A 835 -31.55 33.19 -60.50
C LEU A 835 -32.98 32.67 -60.31
N ASP A 836 -33.51 32.63 -59.09
CA ASP A 836 -34.90 32.27 -58.82
C ASP A 836 -35.88 33.29 -59.40
N LYS A 837 -35.54 34.58 -59.34
CA LYS A 837 -36.34 35.65 -59.93
C LYS A 837 -36.36 35.57 -61.46
N GLU A 838 -35.23 35.20 -62.08
CA GLU A 838 -35.14 34.92 -63.52
C GLU A 838 -35.90 33.64 -63.90
N LEU A 839 -35.85 32.60 -63.06
CA LEU A 839 -36.58 31.35 -63.23
C LEU A 839 -38.11 31.53 -63.13
N ALA A 840 -38.57 32.53 -62.37
CA ALA A 840 -39.98 32.90 -62.24
C ALA A 840 -40.50 33.79 -63.40
N GLY A 841 -39.62 34.24 -64.30
CA GLY A 841 -39.98 34.97 -65.52
C GLY A 841 -40.42 34.07 -66.68
N ASP A 842 -40.84 34.67 -67.78
CA ASP A 842 -41.26 33.95 -69.00
C ASP A 842 -40.02 33.69 -69.89
N VAL A 843 -39.48 32.47 -69.86
CA VAL A 843 -38.18 32.07 -70.46
C VAL A 843 -38.35 30.87 -71.39
N SER A 844 -37.53 30.79 -72.45
CA SER A 844 -37.57 29.65 -73.40
C SER A 844 -37.12 28.33 -72.74
N GLU A 845 -37.57 27.20 -73.27
CA GLU A 845 -37.29 25.86 -72.70
C GLU A 845 -35.77 25.56 -72.60
N GLU A 846 -34.97 26.09 -73.53
CA GLU A 846 -33.50 26.00 -73.54
C GLU A 846 -32.86 26.89 -72.45
N GLN A 847 -33.42 28.08 -72.20
CA GLN A 847 -32.96 28.99 -71.13
C GLN A 847 -33.34 28.46 -69.74
N LEU A 848 -34.51 27.85 -69.60
CA LEU A 848 -34.96 27.20 -68.36
C LEU A 848 -34.01 26.08 -67.92
N GLN A 849 -33.53 25.25 -68.86
CA GLN A 849 -32.53 24.22 -68.55
C GLN A 849 -31.18 24.81 -68.12
N LYS A 850 -30.72 25.88 -68.78
CA LYS A 850 -29.48 26.59 -68.41
C LYS A 850 -29.58 27.23 -67.03
N LEU A 851 -30.71 27.85 -66.70
CA LEU A 851 -30.97 28.45 -65.38
C LEU A 851 -31.03 27.40 -64.27
N ARG A 852 -31.74 26.28 -64.48
CA ARG A 852 -31.76 25.16 -63.51
C ARG A 852 -30.38 24.54 -63.30
N ALA A 853 -29.59 24.41 -64.36
CA ALA A 853 -28.21 23.94 -64.25
C ALA A 853 -27.32 24.94 -63.49
N ALA A 854 -27.51 26.25 -63.70
CA ALA A 854 -26.80 27.29 -62.97
C ALA A 854 -27.16 27.31 -61.47
N VAL A 855 -28.45 27.19 -61.12
CA VAL A 855 -28.93 27.05 -59.74
C VAL A 855 -28.32 25.82 -59.08
N THR A 856 -28.41 24.66 -59.72
CA THR A 856 -27.86 23.40 -59.17
C THR A 856 -26.33 23.50 -58.99
N LYS A 857 -25.63 24.16 -59.90
CA LYS A 857 -24.18 24.40 -59.79
C LYS A 857 -23.85 25.28 -58.58
N ARG A 858 -24.58 26.39 -58.41
CA ARG A 858 -24.41 27.33 -57.29
C ARG A 858 -24.74 26.68 -55.95
N GLU A 859 -25.84 25.93 -55.85
CA GLU A 859 -26.21 25.14 -54.68
C GLU A 859 -25.08 24.17 -54.26
N ASN A 860 -24.53 23.41 -55.21
CA ASN A 860 -23.45 22.47 -54.93
C ASN A 860 -22.16 23.17 -54.48
N THR A 861 -21.88 24.37 -55.00
CA THR A 861 -20.74 25.19 -54.54
C THR A 861 -20.94 25.71 -53.12
N LEU A 862 -22.17 26.08 -52.75
CA LEU A 862 -22.49 26.65 -51.43
C LEU A 862 -22.75 25.59 -50.36
N LEU A 863 -23.05 24.35 -50.72
CA LEU A 863 -23.42 23.30 -49.77
C LEU A 863 -22.41 23.10 -48.63
N PRO A 864 -21.08 23.08 -48.86
CA PRO A 864 -20.12 22.91 -47.76
C PRO A 864 -20.17 24.02 -46.70
N ILE A 865 -20.33 25.28 -47.11
CA ILE A 865 -20.38 26.41 -46.17
C ILE A 865 -21.71 26.46 -45.42
N TYR A 866 -22.84 26.17 -46.08
CA TYR A 866 -24.14 26.10 -45.41
C TYR A 866 -24.26 24.91 -44.47
N LEU A 867 -23.55 23.81 -44.74
CA LEU A 867 -23.40 22.73 -43.77
C LEU A 867 -22.63 23.18 -42.53
N GLN A 868 -21.57 23.97 -42.69
CA GLN A 868 -20.83 24.54 -41.55
C GLN A 868 -21.70 25.54 -40.76
N ILE A 869 -22.50 26.37 -41.44
CA ILE A 869 -23.48 27.26 -40.80
C ILE A 869 -24.53 26.45 -40.03
N ALA A 870 -24.99 25.33 -40.60
CA ALA A 870 -25.90 24.41 -39.94
C ALA A 870 -25.28 23.83 -38.65
N HIS A 871 -24.01 23.42 -38.70
CA HIS A 871 -23.29 22.93 -37.51
C HIS A 871 -23.15 24.01 -36.45
N GLU A 872 -22.80 25.25 -36.82
CA GLU A 872 -22.72 26.37 -35.85
C GLU A 872 -24.09 26.69 -35.25
N PHE A 873 -25.16 26.66 -36.06
CA PHE A 873 -26.52 26.83 -35.57
C PHE A 873 -26.90 25.74 -34.56
N ALA A 874 -26.53 24.48 -34.82
CA ALA A 874 -26.73 23.40 -33.86
C ALA A 874 -25.85 23.58 -32.60
N ASP A 875 -24.58 23.98 -32.74
CA ASP A 875 -23.68 24.26 -31.60
C ASP A 875 -24.20 25.35 -30.67
N LEU A 876 -24.88 26.38 -31.20
CA LEU A 876 -25.53 27.43 -30.38
C LEU A 876 -26.54 26.84 -29.38
N HIS A 877 -27.16 25.70 -29.68
CA HIS A 877 -28.08 25.00 -28.78
C HIS A 877 -27.36 24.18 -27.70
N ASP A 878 -26.05 24.03 -27.82
CA ASP A 878 -25.23 23.21 -26.92
C ASP A 878 -24.36 24.06 -25.98
N ARG A 879 -24.43 25.40 -26.10
CA ARG A 879 -23.65 26.33 -25.27
C ARG A 879 -24.15 26.38 -23.83
N SER A 880 -23.23 26.61 -22.90
CA SER A 880 -23.48 26.68 -21.44
C SER A 880 -24.56 27.67 -21.04
N GLY A 881 -24.71 28.80 -21.75
CA GLY A 881 -25.79 29.77 -21.49
C GLY A 881 -27.19 29.17 -21.62
N ARG A 882 -27.41 28.22 -22.54
CA ARG A 882 -28.68 27.50 -22.65
C ARG A 882 -28.89 26.54 -21.48
N MET A 883 -27.82 25.88 -21.02
CA MET A 883 -27.89 24.98 -19.86
C MET A 883 -28.36 25.73 -18.62
N LEU A 884 -27.77 26.91 -18.36
CA LEU A 884 -28.17 27.77 -17.26
C LEU A 884 -29.61 28.26 -17.41
N ALA A 885 -30.00 28.72 -18.59
CA ALA A 885 -31.36 29.18 -18.86
C ALA A 885 -32.43 28.08 -18.71
N LYS A 886 -32.03 26.79 -18.83
CA LYS A 886 -32.90 25.64 -18.61
C LYS A 886 -32.80 25.06 -17.19
N GLY A 887 -31.94 25.61 -16.33
CA GLY A 887 -31.78 25.19 -14.94
C GLY A 887 -31.14 23.81 -14.78
N VAL A 888 -30.45 23.28 -15.79
CA VAL A 888 -29.79 21.96 -15.70
C VAL A 888 -28.38 22.04 -15.11
N VAL A 889 -27.80 23.24 -15.07
CA VAL A 889 -26.57 23.55 -14.33
C VAL A 889 -26.86 24.72 -13.39
N ARG A 890 -26.15 24.76 -12.27
CA ARG A 890 -26.34 25.79 -11.25
C ARG A 890 -25.75 27.13 -11.65
N ASP A 891 -24.56 27.11 -12.24
CA ASP A 891 -23.83 28.32 -12.63
C ASP A 891 -22.88 28.03 -13.80
N VAL A 892 -22.51 29.11 -14.51
CA VAL A 892 -21.52 29.09 -15.59
C VAL A 892 -20.25 29.79 -15.12
N LEU A 893 -19.20 28.99 -14.91
CA LEU A 893 -17.97 29.44 -14.28
C LEU A 893 -16.91 29.83 -15.32
N ASP A 894 -15.96 30.67 -14.88
CA ASP A 894 -14.73 30.94 -15.60
C ASP A 894 -13.61 30.06 -15.04
N TRP A 895 -13.00 29.22 -15.88
CA TRP A 895 -11.93 28.31 -15.47
C TRP A 895 -10.85 28.97 -14.63
N LYS A 896 -10.40 30.17 -14.98
CA LYS A 896 -9.32 30.87 -14.25
C LYS A 896 -9.63 31.04 -12.76
N ARG A 897 -10.90 31.27 -12.42
CA ARG A 897 -11.39 31.51 -11.05
C ARG A 897 -12.12 30.31 -10.43
N ALA A 898 -12.21 29.19 -11.15
CA ALA A 898 -12.93 28.01 -10.71
C ALA A 898 -12.37 27.45 -9.38
N ARG A 899 -11.05 27.49 -9.18
CA ARG A 899 -10.38 27.04 -7.94
C ARG A 899 -10.94 27.74 -6.70
N GLU A 900 -10.97 29.08 -6.70
CA GLU A 900 -11.49 29.86 -5.57
C GLU A 900 -12.96 29.54 -5.32
N TYR A 901 -13.77 29.51 -6.39
CA TYR A 901 -15.20 29.21 -6.29
C TYR A 901 -15.45 27.86 -5.62
N PHE A 902 -14.83 26.79 -6.14
CA PHE A 902 -15.05 25.44 -5.61
C PHE A 902 -14.50 25.27 -4.20
N TYR A 903 -13.41 25.95 -3.82
CA TYR A 903 -12.93 25.88 -2.44
C TYR A 903 -13.99 26.34 -1.44
N TRP A 904 -14.59 27.52 -1.68
CA TRP A 904 -15.63 28.05 -0.79
C TRP A 904 -16.90 27.22 -0.85
N ARG A 905 -17.28 26.75 -2.04
CA ARG A 905 -18.45 25.90 -2.24
C ARG A 905 -18.34 24.56 -1.51
N VAL A 906 -17.21 23.86 -1.67
CA VAL A 906 -16.94 22.58 -1.00
C VAL A 906 -16.97 22.79 0.52
N LYS A 907 -16.27 23.81 1.01
CA LYS A 907 -16.21 24.12 2.45
C LYS A 907 -17.58 24.42 3.04
N ARG A 908 -18.40 25.21 2.33
CA ARG A 908 -19.79 25.45 2.71
C ARG A 908 -20.58 24.14 2.76
N ARG A 909 -20.52 23.32 1.72
CA ARG A 909 -21.31 22.07 1.64
C ARG A 909 -20.94 21.08 2.71
N LEU A 910 -19.65 20.96 3.04
CA LEU A 910 -19.20 20.13 4.17
C LEU A 910 -19.73 20.67 5.51
N CYS A 911 -19.72 22.00 5.70
CA CYS A 911 -20.30 22.62 6.90
C CYS A 911 -21.82 22.39 7.00
N GLU A 912 -22.55 22.62 5.92
CA GLU A 912 -24.00 22.41 5.82
C GLU A 912 -24.36 20.94 6.10
N PHE A 913 -23.57 20.00 5.58
CA PHE A 913 -23.73 18.58 5.84
C PHE A 913 -23.54 18.24 7.32
N GLU A 914 -22.53 18.81 7.97
CA GLU A 914 -22.28 18.60 9.40
C GLU A 914 -23.40 19.17 10.28
N LEU A 915 -23.90 20.38 9.98
CA LEU A 915 -25.04 20.96 10.68
C LEU A 915 -26.28 20.09 10.54
N ARG A 916 -26.57 19.57 9.34
CA ARG A 916 -27.69 18.63 9.12
C ARG A 916 -27.50 17.32 9.87
N LYS A 917 -26.29 16.78 9.91
CA LYS A 917 -25.99 15.55 10.67
C LYS A 917 -26.26 15.76 12.16
N GLN A 918 -25.91 16.93 12.71
CA GLN A 918 -26.22 17.28 14.10
C GLN A 918 -27.73 17.41 14.36
N MET A 919 -28.49 17.97 13.41
CA MET A 919 -29.96 18.02 13.50
C MET A 919 -30.59 16.64 13.42
N SER A 920 -30.15 15.80 12.48
CA SER A 920 -30.64 14.42 12.33
C SER A 920 -30.33 13.56 13.55
N ASN A 921 -29.19 13.79 14.23
CA ASN A 921 -28.86 13.13 15.50
C ASN A 921 -29.71 13.64 16.68
N ALA A 922 -30.26 14.86 16.58
CA ALA A 922 -31.13 15.44 17.59
C ALA A 922 -32.58 14.97 17.44
N ASP A 923 -33.04 14.77 16.20
CA ASP A 923 -34.35 14.22 15.84
C ASP A 923 -34.27 13.42 14.53
N GLU A 924 -34.38 12.10 14.63
CA GLU A 924 -34.31 11.20 13.47
C GLU A 924 -35.53 11.32 12.54
N SER A 925 -36.62 11.95 13.01
CA SER A 925 -37.85 12.10 12.22
C SER A 925 -37.82 13.28 11.24
N LEU A 926 -36.82 14.18 11.34
CA LEU A 926 -36.69 15.35 10.46
C LEU A 926 -36.29 14.95 9.04
N SER A 927 -37.11 15.34 8.06
CA SER A 927 -36.77 15.14 6.64
C SER A 927 -35.65 16.07 6.17
N TRP A 928 -34.96 15.67 5.11
CA TRP A 928 -33.89 16.49 4.50
C TRP A 928 -34.39 17.85 4.01
N GLU A 929 -35.58 17.91 3.40
CA GLU A 929 -36.18 19.18 2.99
C GLU A 929 -36.52 20.05 4.20
N GLY A 930 -37.09 19.45 5.26
CA GLY A 930 -37.42 20.17 6.50
C GLY A 930 -36.19 20.77 7.19
N MET A 931 -35.08 20.02 7.25
CA MET A 931 -33.80 20.54 7.76
C MET A 931 -33.26 21.68 6.90
N SER A 932 -33.41 21.57 5.57
CA SER A 932 -32.94 22.60 4.63
C SER A 932 -33.73 23.89 4.79
N GLN A 933 -35.05 23.79 4.91
CA GLN A 933 -35.92 24.94 5.12
C GLN A 933 -35.67 25.58 6.49
N TYR A 934 -35.49 24.78 7.54
CA TYR A 934 -35.16 25.30 8.86
C TYR A 934 -33.83 26.08 8.88
N LEU A 935 -32.79 25.54 8.24
CA LEU A 935 -31.50 26.23 8.12
C LEU A 935 -31.63 27.49 7.26
N HIS A 936 -32.43 27.44 6.20
CA HIS A 936 -32.70 28.60 5.36
C HIS A 936 -33.39 29.72 6.15
N ASP A 937 -34.46 29.41 6.88
CA ASP A 937 -35.22 30.37 7.71
C ASP A 937 -34.37 30.96 8.85
N LEU A 938 -33.42 30.17 9.36
CA LEU A 938 -32.50 30.60 10.41
C LEU A 938 -31.45 31.61 9.92
N VAL A 939 -31.03 31.47 8.65
CA VAL A 939 -29.90 32.19 8.07
C VAL A 939 -30.37 33.39 7.24
N GLY A 940 -31.51 33.26 6.55
CA GLY A 940 -32.06 34.24 5.62
C GLY A 940 -31.44 34.17 4.21
N ASP A 941 -32.19 34.66 3.22
CA ASP A 941 -31.90 34.52 1.78
C ASP A 941 -30.54 35.10 1.35
N GLU A 942 -30.15 36.24 1.92
CA GLU A 942 -28.92 36.95 1.55
C GLU A 942 -27.67 36.13 1.93
N VAL A 943 -27.66 35.59 3.15
CA VAL A 943 -26.56 34.78 3.66
C VAL A 943 -26.60 33.37 3.05
N TRP A 944 -27.80 32.84 2.78
CA TRP A 944 -27.95 31.52 2.16
C TRP A 944 -27.36 31.46 0.74
N ASN A 945 -27.45 32.51 -0.05
CA ASN A 945 -26.95 32.47 -1.43
C ASN A 945 -25.44 32.75 -1.57
N ASN A 946 -24.77 33.19 -0.49
CA ASN A 946 -23.34 33.52 -0.51
C ASN A 946 -22.51 32.56 0.37
N ASP A 947 -21.63 31.79 -0.26
CA ASP A 947 -20.84 30.75 0.42
C ASP A 947 -19.92 31.30 1.52
N LYS A 948 -19.31 32.48 1.31
CA LYS A 948 -18.42 33.11 2.30
C LYS A 948 -19.22 33.61 3.50
N MET A 949 -20.37 34.24 3.26
CA MET A 949 -21.23 34.77 4.33
C MET A 949 -21.85 33.64 5.17
N PHE A 950 -22.25 32.53 4.54
CA PHE A 950 -22.76 31.36 5.26
C PHE A 950 -21.71 30.77 6.21
N LEU A 951 -20.46 30.69 5.76
CA LEU A 951 -19.35 30.16 6.56
C LEU A 951 -18.97 31.09 7.72
N SER A 952 -19.01 32.41 7.54
CA SER A 952 -18.83 33.34 8.66
C SER A 952 -20.00 33.25 9.65
N TRP A 953 -21.24 33.23 9.14
CA TRP A 953 -22.44 33.10 9.97
C TRP A 953 -22.40 31.84 10.84
N SER A 954 -22.00 30.69 10.26
CA SER A 954 -21.93 29.42 10.98
C SER A 954 -20.91 29.44 12.13
N LYS A 955 -19.79 30.16 11.96
CA LYS A 955 -18.79 30.33 13.02
C LYS A 955 -19.29 31.24 14.13
N ASP A 956 -19.90 32.36 13.75
CA ASP A 956 -20.34 33.38 14.71
C ASP A 956 -21.57 32.93 15.52
N ASN A 957 -22.42 32.06 14.96
CA ASN A 957 -23.68 31.62 15.56
C ASN A 957 -23.66 30.19 16.11
N ALA A 958 -22.48 29.59 16.32
CA ALA A 958 -22.36 28.20 16.79
C ALA A 958 -23.08 27.94 18.13
N SER A 959 -22.99 28.86 19.10
CA SER A 959 -23.66 28.75 20.41
C SER A 959 -25.19 28.87 20.32
N THR A 960 -25.67 29.74 19.44
CA THR A 960 -27.09 29.90 19.14
C THR A 960 -27.65 28.63 18.50
N PHE A 961 -26.90 28.03 17.58
CA PHE A 961 -27.29 26.77 16.93
C PHE A 961 -27.34 25.62 17.93
N GLU A 962 -26.37 25.50 18.84
CA GLU A 962 -26.37 24.48 19.90
C GLU A 962 -27.59 24.61 20.82
N SER A 963 -27.98 25.83 21.16
CA SER A 963 -29.19 26.10 21.96
C SER A 963 -30.46 25.65 21.23
N LYS A 964 -30.53 25.89 19.92
CA LYS A 964 -31.65 25.42 19.07
C LYS A 964 -31.67 23.90 18.89
N LEU A 965 -30.51 23.25 18.76
CA LEU A 965 -30.42 21.78 18.75
C LEU A 965 -30.99 21.16 20.03
N LYS A 966 -30.74 21.77 21.19
CA LYS A 966 -31.34 21.34 22.46
C LYS A 966 -32.86 21.44 22.45
N GLN A 967 -33.42 22.50 21.84
CA GLN A 967 -34.87 22.65 21.68
C GLN A 967 -35.46 21.56 20.78
N ILE A 968 -34.84 21.33 19.61
CA ILE A 968 -35.25 20.27 18.67
C ILE A 968 -35.24 18.91 19.36
N ARG A 969 -34.17 18.61 20.12
CA ARG A 969 -34.07 17.36 20.87
C ARG A 969 -35.16 17.22 21.93
N LEU A 970 -35.47 18.29 22.66
CA LEU A 970 -36.55 18.30 23.65
C LEU A 970 -37.92 18.07 23.01
N GLU A 971 -38.17 18.66 21.84
CA GLU A 971 -39.39 18.45 21.08
C GLU A 971 -39.50 17.01 20.55
N SER A 972 -38.41 16.46 20.01
CA SER A 972 -38.36 15.06 19.57
C SER A 972 -38.64 14.09 20.72
N ILE A 973 -38.05 14.32 21.90
CA ILE A 973 -38.34 13.52 23.11
C ILE A 973 -39.81 13.65 23.52
N LYS A 974 -40.37 14.87 23.51
CA LYS A 974 -41.81 15.08 23.80
C LYS A 974 -42.71 14.35 22.81
N ASN A 975 -42.37 14.39 21.53
CA ASN A 975 -43.12 13.70 20.47
C ASN A 975 -43.04 12.19 20.64
N THR A 976 -41.85 11.66 20.97
CA THR A 976 -41.63 10.23 21.24
C THR A 976 -42.38 9.76 22.48
N ILE A 977 -42.37 10.55 23.56
CA ILE A 977 -43.16 10.25 24.76
C ILE A 977 -44.66 10.28 24.42
N SER A 978 -45.10 11.26 23.63
CA SER A 978 -46.51 11.40 23.25
C SER A 978 -46.97 10.24 22.36
N SER A 979 -46.13 9.73 21.46
CA SER A 979 -46.44 8.57 20.63
C SER A 979 -46.46 7.27 21.44
N LEU A 980 -45.48 7.05 22.33
CA LEU A 980 -45.44 5.87 23.20
C LEU A 980 -46.59 5.83 24.22
N THR A 981 -47.13 6.99 24.58
CA THR A 981 -48.25 7.11 25.52
C THR A 981 -49.61 7.24 24.83
N ALA A 982 -49.67 7.21 23.49
CA ALA A 982 -50.90 7.42 22.73
C ALA A 982 -51.99 6.37 23.03
N ASP A 983 -51.59 5.12 23.26
CA ASP A 983 -52.49 3.98 23.51
C ASP A 983 -52.81 3.74 24.99
N LEU A 984 -52.21 4.50 25.90
CA LEU A 984 -52.41 4.36 27.34
C LEU A 984 -53.62 5.16 27.82
N SER A 985 -54.37 4.59 28.77
CA SER A 985 -55.45 5.30 29.47
C SER A 985 -54.90 6.42 30.34
N GLU A 986 -55.72 7.44 30.64
CA GLU A 986 -55.29 8.58 31.48
C GLU A 986 -54.89 8.15 32.91
N GLU A 987 -55.44 7.06 33.44
CA GLU A 987 -55.03 6.49 34.73
C GLU A 987 -53.62 5.87 34.67
N GLU A 988 -53.28 5.17 33.58
CA GLU A 988 -51.95 4.59 33.38
C GLU A 988 -50.89 5.69 33.19
N LYS A 989 -51.21 6.75 32.44
CA LYS A 989 -50.35 7.92 32.30
C LYS A 989 -50.09 8.61 33.64
N GLN A 990 -51.11 8.73 34.51
CA GLN A 990 -50.95 9.29 35.85
C GLN A 990 -50.07 8.41 36.75
N LYS A 991 -50.21 7.08 36.70
CA LYS A 991 -49.33 6.15 37.43
C LYS A 991 -47.87 6.25 36.99
N ILE A 992 -47.62 6.32 35.68
CA ILE A 992 -46.26 6.47 35.14
C ILE A 992 -45.65 7.81 35.57
N ARG A 993 -46.42 8.92 35.51
CA ARG A 993 -45.97 10.23 36.02
C ARG A 993 -45.64 10.18 37.51
N ALA A 994 -46.45 9.51 38.32
CA ALA A 994 -46.20 9.38 39.76
C ALA A 994 -44.99 8.50 40.10
N GLN A 995 -44.63 7.53 39.24
CA GLN A 995 -43.43 6.69 39.41
C GLN A 995 -42.14 7.36 38.92
N LEU A 996 -42.22 8.27 37.94
CA LEU A 996 -41.06 8.96 37.37
C LEU A 996 -40.59 10.20 38.16
N GLY A 997 -41.39 10.67 39.13
CA GLY A 997 -41.04 11.79 40.02
C GLY A 997 -41.51 13.13 39.49
#